data_AF-A0A9N9Z139-F1
#
_entry.id   AF-A0A9N9Z139-F1
#
_cell.length_a   1.000
_cell.length_b   1.000
_cell.length_c   1.000
_cell.angle_alpha   90.00
_cell.angle_beta   90.00
_cell.angle_gamma   90.00
#
_symmetry.space_group_name_H-M   'P 1'
#
loop_
_entity.id
_entity.type
_entity.pdbx_description
1 polymer ?
#
loop_
_entity_poly.entity_id
_entity_poly.type
_entity_poly.pdbx_seq_one_letter_code
_entity_poly.pdbx_strand_id
1 'polypeptide(L)'
;MVVYPPYTPTTVVQGRRTRWWAVVLHFVPIACTVILAYINFAQLYWFPLTGIDGRDRGSYIGSYNTPVNGVLNSLQLAAKLFEISVVASLGTLILDIFKWHFAHQGLPFSLLTGAYRVFDVMYILRPRFWSAAPRAVWLSALLFLCVLLCALVGPASAILVIPKLGWYALPGAFSNMYMPVFVGKQEAVYPTSLNASLFDDAALGFCRGQLGSYTSNCPAAGLSTIYDWEFGWTSRDLPNNVTFGDSSGTVSRRLDMWSNGLNGTLFTSPTALSVGTLGVLNNYIAAENVGSISQTKDYKIQVTAKSQSFQPLIQAKCNIYNRNDYAQVADIPAMSFPNTFNCFTSDSTDRCQRIRTELGQLILPSVVWDRDDIDTLFNVVGGKTVQNADLSFLVFTARLPYVHEGKPSKRIATCSYVAHWLPATLMVDPSNNIRTESNVTDLSIFSGPDLRNASSPRVAVGSYINIEKTWLPFLDLKAAPSSNGKNYTAFDNMAYLLNPMVGLGLTSDHQIFAPGSSSKSTKDGDRQVQLAIEKLTGTIVTDAIARTGASISAAVARPGKSPSAKSIVVNNLKNIQGQSKDGTEFFANGTSTGSMQWPAGVTTLDGLMDTWKEEYQTMYLDAERFGYGYGKSGAAMIFAMVVLFLYAITVVAYVVGLIITRVDMVLGLNDMEDMVALAWKSASPAAVMTLGYKSLSPSLANDLVAMRSTMNREVTMALEHEEHEGNVFMLGKDEEYF
;
A
#
# COMPACT_ATOMS: atom_id res chain seq x y z
N MET A 1 25.67 56.41 53.09
CA MET A 1 26.78 55.45 52.95
C MET A 1 26.19 54.05 53.08
N VAL A 2 25.93 53.38 51.95
CA VAL A 2 25.46 51.99 51.96
C VAL A 2 26.72 51.13 51.90
N VAL A 3 27.07 50.49 53.00
CA VAL A 3 28.20 49.55 53.06
C VAL A 3 27.73 48.25 52.40
N TYR A 4 28.22 47.98 51.19
CA TYR A 4 27.96 46.72 50.52
C TYR A 4 28.93 45.64 51.05
N PRO A 5 28.46 44.38 51.19
CA PRO A 5 29.35 43.28 51.57
C PRO A 5 30.47 43.10 50.53
N PRO A 6 31.68 42.68 50.96
CA PRO A 6 32.80 42.48 50.07
C PRO A 6 32.47 41.40 49.02
N TYR A 7 32.65 41.75 47.74
CA TYR A 7 32.52 40.84 46.62
C TYR A 7 33.65 39.82 46.69
N THR A 8 33.34 38.57 47.05
CA THR A 8 34.31 37.48 46.96
C THR A 8 34.48 37.10 45.49
N PRO A 9 35.66 37.31 44.88
CA PRO A 9 35.87 36.95 43.49
C PRO A 9 35.64 35.44 43.32
N THR A 10 34.71 35.09 42.43
CA THR A 10 34.52 33.70 42.01
C THR A 10 35.76 33.25 41.27
N THR A 11 36.56 32.41 41.92
CA THR A 11 37.75 31.83 41.29
C THR A 11 37.29 30.94 40.15
N VAL A 12 37.72 31.23 38.92
CA VAL A 12 37.57 30.34 37.76
C VAL A 12 38.41 29.10 38.01
N VAL A 13 37.78 28.04 38.54
CA VAL A 13 38.46 26.78 38.81
C VAL A 13 38.48 25.94 37.53
N GLN A 14 39.64 25.86 36.87
CA GLN A 14 39.88 24.81 35.86
C GLN A 14 39.99 23.47 36.59
N GLY A 15 39.02 22.57 36.40
CA GLY A 15 38.90 21.34 37.20
C GLY A 15 38.49 20.12 36.38
N ARG A 16 39.24 19.02 36.52
CA ARG A 16 39.05 17.77 35.75
C ARG A 16 37.84 16.92 36.18
N ARG A 17 37.32 17.10 37.41
CA ARG A 17 36.32 16.21 38.04
C ARG A 17 34.87 16.57 37.67
N THR A 18 34.61 17.81 37.30
CA THR A 18 33.31 18.35 36.86
C THR A 18 32.97 18.04 35.39
N ARG A 19 33.94 17.50 34.64
CA ARG A 19 33.84 17.07 33.23
C ARG A 19 32.81 15.95 32.99
N TRP A 20 32.59 15.08 33.96
CA TRP A 20 31.69 13.93 33.78
C TRP A 20 30.21 14.31 33.82
N TRP A 21 29.82 15.27 34.65
CA TRP A 21 28.43 15.71 34.75
C TRP A 21 27.91 16.40 33.48
N ALA A 22 28.77 17.17 32.81
CA ALA A 22 28.44 17.77 31.51
C ALA A 22 28.22 16.70 30.43
N VAL A 23 29.03 15.64 30.41
CA VAL A 23 28.90 14.52 29.46
C VAL A 23 27.64 13.68 29.71
N VAL A 24 27.22 13.53 30.97
CA VAL A 24 26.01 12.78 31.34
C VAL A 24 24.75 13.39 30.72
N LEU A 25 24.67 14.72 30.61
CA LEU A 25 23.52 15.41 29.99
C LEU A 25 23.33 15.05 28.50
N HIS A 26 24.40 14.66 27.81
CA HIS A 26 24.34 14.22 26.42
C HIS A 26 23.96 12.74 26.28
N PHE A 27 24.27 11.91 27.28
CA PHE A 27 24.07 10.47 27.19
C PHE A 27 22.60 10.07 27.10
N VAL A 28 21.73 10.68 27.93
CA VAL A 28 20.29 10.39 27.96
C VAL A 28 19.63 10.63 26.58
N PRO A 29 19.72 11.82 25.96
CA PRO A 29 19.11 12.05 24.66
C PRO A 29 19.74 11.24 23.52
N ILE A 30 21.04 10.92 23.58
CA ILE A 30 21.66 10.00 22.60
C ILE A 30 21.09 8.59 22.74
N ALA A 31 21.00 8.06 23.97
CA ALA A 31 20.43 6.74 24.21
C ALA A 31 18.97 6.65 23.74
N CYS A 32 18.15 7.67 24.06
CA CYS A 32 16.79 7.77 23.55
C CYS A 32 16.75 7.83 22.01
N THR A 33 17.67 8.57 21.38
CA THR A 33 17.78 8.64 19.91
C THR A 33 18.05 7.26 19.31
N VAL A 34 18.99 6.50 19.87
CA VAL A 34 19.32 5.14 19.40
C VAL A 34 18.12 4.20 19.57
N ILE A 35 17.44 4.25 20.71
CA ILE A 35 16.25 3.43 20.98
C ILE A 35 15.12 3.77 19.99
N LEU A 36 14.83 5.05 19.79
CA LEU A 36 13.79 5.50 18.86
C LEU A 36 14.14 5.13 17.43
N ALA A 37 15.41 5.25 17.03
CA ALA A 37 15.87 4.81 15.73
C ALA A 37 15.64 3.30 15.56
N TYR A 38 16.07 2.49 16.52
CA TYR A 38 15.90 1.03 16.50
C TYR A 38 14.43 0.60 16.40
N ILE A 39 13.57 1.11 17.29
CA ILE A 39 12.14 0.75 17.33
C ILE A 39 11.46 1.07 15.98
N ASN A 40 11.84 2.19 15.38
CA ASN A 40 11.30 2.60 14.09
C ASN A 40 11.91 1.86 12.90
N PHE A 41 13.15 1.38 12.95
CA PHE A 41 13.64 0.47 11.91
C PHE A 41 13.03 -0.92 12.02
N ALA A 42 12.73 -1.38 13.24
CA ALA A 42 12.17 -2.70 13.50
C ALA A 42 10.67 -2.86 13.14
N GLN A 43 9.99 -1.79 12.71
CA GLN A 43 8.58 -1.78 12.31
C GLN A 43 7.63 -2.42 13.35
N LEU A 44 7.85 -2.09 14.62
CA LEU A 44 7.16 -2.76 15.72
C LEU A 44 5.71 -2.27 15.86
N TYR A 45 4.77 -3.20 15.81
CA TYR A 45 3.41 -2.97 16.29
C TYR A 45 3.40 -2.77 17.80
N TRP A 46 2.51 -1.91 18.28
CA TRP A 46 2.38 -1.61 19.70
C TRP A 46 1.01 -1.95 20.30
N PHE A 47 -0.10 -1.36 19.84
CA PHE A 47 -1.42 -1.58 20.44
C PHE A 47 -2.60 -1.42 19.45
N PRO A 48 -3.76 -2.05 19.71
CA PRO A 48 -4.91 -2.02 18.80
C PRO A 48 -5.72 -0.71 18.89
N LEU A 49 -6.73 -0.57 18.02
CA LEU A 49 -7.64 0.59 18.00
C LEU A 49 -8.41 0.82 19.32
N THR A 50 -8.55 -0.21 20.14
CA THR A 50 -9.23 -0.14 21.44
C THR A 50 -8.35 0.42 22.55
N GLY A 51 -7.04 0.55 22.33
CA GLY A 51 -6.06 0.92 23.34
C GLY A 51 -5.35 -0.31 23.92
N ILE A 52 -4.74 -0.16 25.09
CA ILE A 52 -4.05 -1.26 25.77
C ILE A 52 -5.06 -1.92 26.71
N ASP A 53 -5.47 -3.16 26.41
CA ASP A 53 -6.27 -3.99 27.33
C ASP A 53 -5.32 -4.78 28.24
N GLY A 54 -5.55 -4.71 29.55
CA GLY A 54 -4.74 -5.42 30.55
C GLY A 54 -4.84 -6.95 30.45
N ARG A 55 -5.75 -7.49 29.64
CA ARG A 55 -5.89 -8.93 29.36
C ARG A 55 -5.06 -9.44 28.19
N ASP A 56 -4.48 -8.56 27.37
CA ASP A 56 -3.60 -8.99 26.27
C ASP A 56 -2.24 -9.41 26.84
N ARG A 57 -1.95 -10.72 26.78
CA ARG A 57 -0.78 -11.41 27.38
C ARG A 57 0.60 -10.99 26.84
N GLY A 58 0.72 -9.86 26.15
CA GLY A 58 1.98 -9.32 25.60
C GLY A 58 2.33 -7.90 26.03
N SER A 59 1.44 -7.19 26.75
CA SER A 59 1.72 -5.82 27.19
C SER A 59 2.36 -5.83 28.58
N TYR A 60 3.63 -5.42 28.68
CA TYR A 60 4.36 -5.27 29.95
C TYR A 60 3.84 -4.11 30.83
N ILE A 61 2.77 -3.42 30.41
CA ILE A 61 2.23 -2.22 31.05
C ILE A 61 0.88 -2.54 31.72
N GLY A 62 0.93 -3.27 32.84
CA GLY A 62 -0.10 -3.31 33.88
C GLY A 62 -1.54 -3.73 33.50
N SER A 63 -2.32 -4.14 34.51
CA SER A 63 -3.71 -4.61 34.37
C SER A 63 -4.74 -3.48 34.11
N TYR A 64 -4.33 -2.31 33.59
CA TYR A 64 -5.19 -1.14 33.44
C TYR A 64 -5.57 -0.90 31.98
N ASN A 65 -6.87 -0.94 31.69
CA ASN A 65 -7.40 -0.60 30.37
C ASN A 65 -7.20 0.89 30.10
N THR A 66 -6.18 1.21 29.30
CA THR A 66 -5.85 2.60 28.96
C THR A 66 -6.40 2.91 27.57
N PRO A 67 -7.37 3.84 27.44
CA PRO A 67 -7.91 4.21 26.14
C PRO A 67 -6.82 4.83 25.26
N VAL A 68 -6.97 4.71 23.94
CA VAL A 68 -6.00 5.21 22.95
C VAL A 68 -5.55 6.65 23.24
N ASN A 69 -6.50 7.55 23.54
CA ASN A 69 -6.19 8.95 23.82
C ASN A 69 -5.27 9.11 25.04
N GLY A 70 -5.43 8.28 26.08
CA GLY A 70 -4.55 8.29 27.25
C GLY A 70 -3.12 7.91 26.91
N VAL A 71 -2.95 6.89 26.07
CA VAL A 71 -1.63 6.44 25.59
C VAL A 71 -0.97 7.51 24.73
N LEU A 72 -1.70 8.06 23.75
CA LEU A 72 -1.18 9.09 22.85
C LEU A 72 -0.80 10.38 23.60
N ASN A 73 -1.60 10.81 24.57
CA ASN A 73 -1.27 11.99 25.39
C ASN A 73 -0.01 11.76 26.23
N SER A 74 0.16 10.55 26.78
CA SER A 74 1.37 10.21 27.56
C SER A 74 2.63 10.21 26.67
N LEU A 75 2.50 9.78 25.42
CA LEU A 75 3.59 9.80 24.46
C LEU A 75 3.92 11.19 23.95
N GLN A 76 2.93 12.07 23.82
CA GLN A 76 3.17 13.48 23.52
C GLN A 76 3.97 14.15 24.65
N LEU A 77 3.68 13.83 25.91
CA LEU A 77 4.48 14.27 27.03
C LEU A 77 5.91 13.72 26.95
N ALA A 78 6.08 12.42 26.69
CA ALA A 78 7.40 11.81 26.51
C ALA A 78 8.19 12.45 25.34
N ALA A 79 7.52 12.73 24.22
CA ALA A 79 8.12 13.43 23.08
C ALA A 79 8.59 14.83 23.48
N LYS A 80 7.80 15.56 24.27
CA LYS A 80 8.16 16.90 24.74
C LYS A 80 9.33 16.87 25.73
N LEU A 81 9.38 15.89 26.63
CA LEU A 81 10.51 15.70 27.53
C LEU A 81 11.79 15.35 26.76
N PHE A 82 11.68 14.51 25.73
CA PHE A 82 12.79 14.18 24.85
C PHE A 82 13.26 15.42 24.06
N GLU A 83 12.35 16.21 23.50
CA GLU A 83 12.64 17.50 22.85
C GLU A 83 13.46 18.41 23.79
N ILE A 84 12.98 18.62 25.01
CA ILE A 84 13.67 19.46 26.02
C ILE A 84 15.06 18.91 26.32
N SER A 85 15.23 17.59 26.44
CA SER A 85 16.54 16.97 26.71
C SER A 85 17.53 17.19 25.56
N VAL A 86 17.07 17.13 24.30
CA VAL A 86 17.90 17.42 23.12
C VAL A 86 18.27 18.89 23.06
N VAL A 87 17.32 19.80 23.31
CA VAL A 87 17.57 21.25 23.35
C VAL A 87 18.56 21.59 24.46
N ALA A 88 18.41 21.02 25.65
CA ALA A 88 19.35 21.19 26.75
C ALA A 88 20.76 20.70 26.35
N SER A 89 20.85 19.52 25.73
CA SER A 89 22.11 18.96 25.23
C SER A 89 22.77 19.86 24.18
N LEU A 90 22.04 20.44 23.23
CA LEU A 90 22.61 21.34 22.23
C LEU A 90 23.01 22.69 22.84
N GLY A 91 22.21 23.19 23.79
CA GLY A 91 22.50 24.42 24.53
C GLY A 91 23.78 24.32 25.35
N THR A 92 23.97 23.24 26.12
CA THR A 92 25.20 23.04 26.91
C THR A 92 26.42 22.87 26.01
N LEU A 93 26.28 22.09 24.92
CA LEU A 93 27.34 21.89 23.93
C LEU A 93 27.87 23.22 23.39
N ILE A 94 26.97 24.10 22.93
CA ILE A 94 27.40 25.36 22.34
C ILE A 94 27.98 26.31 23.40
N LEU A 95 27.41 26.34 24.62
CA LEU A 95 27.91 27.17 25.71
C LEU A 95 29.36 26.80 26.05
N ASP A 96 29.68 25.52 26.09
CA ASP A 96 31.04 25.05 26.35
C ASP A 96 32.02 25.46 25.24
N ILE A 97 31.60 25.42 23.97
CA ILE A 97 32.42 25.88 22.84
C ILE A 97 32.62 27.39 22.89
N PHE A 98 31.59 28.16 23.26
CA PHE A 98 31.69 29.60 23.42
C PHE A 98 32.64 29.98 24.57
N LYS A 99 32.52 29.33 25.73
CA LYS A 99 33.44 29.49 26.87
C LYS A 99 34.89 29.25 26.47
N TRP A 100 35.14 28.21 25.67
CA TRP A 100 36.48 27.94 25.14
C TRP A 100 37.00 29.07 24.24
N HIS A 101 36.17 29.57 23.31
CA HIS A 101 36.58 30.67 22.42
C HIS A 101 36.84 31.97 23.19
N PHE A 102 36.02 32.30 24.19
CA PHE A 102 36.26 33.46 25.05
C PHE A 102 37.60 33.39 25.77
N ALA A 103 37.98 32.21 26.26
CA ALA A 103 39.22 32.04 27.00
C ALA A 103 40.48 32.08 26.10
N HIS A 104 40.37 31.78 24.80
CA HIS A 104 41.55 31.58 23.94
C HIS A 104 41.63 32.53 22.73
N GLN A 105 40.53 32.76 22.02
CA GLN A 105 40.54 33.41 20.69
C GLN A 105 39.76 34.73 20.64
N GLY A 106 38.94 35.00 21.65
CA GLY A 106 37.95 36.07 21.62
C GLY A 106 36.77 35.75 20.69
N LEU A 107 35.69 36.51 20.79
CA LEU A 107 34.49 36.33 19.97
C LEU A 107 34.02 37.65 19.36
N PRO A 108 33.54 37.66 18.10
CA PRO A 108 32.87 38.82 17.54
C PRO A 108 31.69 39.25 18.41
N PHE A 109 31.56 40.55 18.69
CA PHE A 109 30.53 41.08 19.59
C PHE A 109 29.10 40.67 19.18
N SER A 110 28.82 40.53 17.89
CA SER A 110 27.48 40.11 17.45
C SER A 110 27.17 38.62 17.72
N LEU A 111 28.19 37.79 17.97
CA LEU A 111 28.04 36.40 18.40
C LEU A 111 27.96 36.25 19.92
N LEU A 112 28.24 37.30 20.70
CA LEU A 112 28.34 37.26 22.17
C LEU A 112 27.11 36.59 22.84
N THR A 113 25.92 36.88 22.32
CA THR A 113 24.65 36.35 22.85
C THR A 113 24.20 35.05 22.17
N GLY A 114 24.95 34.56 21.19
CA GLY A 114 24.61 33.40 20.37
C GLY A 114 24.41 32.13 21.19
N ALA A 115 25.25 31.91 22.21
CA ALA A 115 25.16 30.73 23.08
C ALA A 115 23.88 30.67 23.92
N TYR A 116 23.23 31.81 24.19
CA TYR A 116 21.94 31.88 24.89
C TYR A 116 20.74 31.90 23.94
N ARG A 117 20.98 32.04 22.64
CA ARG A 117 19.96 32.21 21.60
C ARG A 117 19.85 30.99 20.69
N VAL A 118 20.23 29.81 21.20
CA VAL A 118 20.23 28.54 20.46
C VAL A 118 18.83 28.09 20.08
N PHE A 119 17.79 28.66 20.70
CA PHE A 119 16.40 28.39 20.37
C PHE A 119 15.74 29.54 19.57
N ASP A 120 16.47 30.64 19.31
CA ASP A 120 15.93 31.83 18.64
C ASP A 120 16.27 31.81 17.15
N VAL A 121 15.37 31.25 16.33
CA VAL A 121 15.51 31.25 14.87
C VAL A 121 15.65 32.67 14.30
N MET A 122 14.99 33.65 14.93
CA MET A 122 15.05 35.04 14.49
C MET A 122 16.43 35.66 14.71
N TYR A 123 17.23 35.13 15.62
CA TYR A 123 18.61 35.58 15.82
C TYR A 123 19.48 35.34 14.58
N ILE A 124 19.35 34.17 13.95
CA ILE A 124 20.11 33.81 12.74
C ILE A 124 19.69 34.65 11.54
N LEU A 125 18.40 34.98 11.45
CA LEU A 125 17.88 35.78 10.34
C LEU A 125 18.33 37.25 10.41
N ARG A 126 18.88 37.72 11.55
CA ARG A 126 19.36 39.09 11.67
C ARG A 126 20.64 39.31 10.86
N PRO A 127 20.78 40.42 10.13
CA PRO A 127 22.01 40.75 9.38
C PRO A 127 23.28 40.79 10.24
N ARG A 128 23.14 41.07 11.54
CA ARG A 128 24.25 41.12 12.50
C ARG A 128 24.91 39.76 12.75
N PHE A 129 24.19 38.66 12.56
CA PHE A 129 24.76 37.32 12.62
C PHE A 129 25.67 37.09 11.40
N TRP A 130 25.15 37.37 10.20
CA TRP A 130 25.87 37.19 8.94
C TRP A 130 27.06 38.14 8.77
N SER A 131 27.05 39.32 9.39
CA SER A 131 28.20 40.22 9.37
C SER A 131 29.39 39.71 10.19
N ALA A 132 29.17 38.85 11.19
CA ALA A 132 30.25 38.21 11.96
C ALA A 132 30.59 36.81 11.50
N ALA A 133 29.70 36.13 10.78
CA ALA A 133 29.91 34.74 10.36
C ALA A 133 31.24 34.49 9.63
N PRO A 134 31.71 35.34 8.70
CA PRO A 134 32.99 35.14 8.02
C PRO A 134 34.22 35.16 8.95
N ARG A 135 34.11 35.79 10.13
CA ARG A 135 35.21 35.89 11.11
C ARG A 135 35.29 34.69 12.03
N ALA A 136 34.20 33.91 12.13
CA ALA A 136 34.10 32.72 12.97
C ALA A 136 33.25 31.67 12.25
N VAL A 137 33.66 31.29 11.04
CA VAL A 137 32.86 30.46 10.11
C VAL A 137 32.40 29.17 10.75
N TRP A 138 33.31 28.45 11.41
CA TRP A 138 33.00 27.17 12.07
C TRP A 138 32.01 27.32 13.22
N LEU A 139 32.22 28.30 14.09
CA LEU A 139 31.32 28.56 15.21
C LEU A 139 29.95 29.02 14.75
N SER A 140 29.91 29.87 13.72
CA SER A 140 28.66 30.39 13.16
C SER A 140 27.90 29.29 12.43
N ALA A 141 28.58 28.42 11.67
CA ALA A 141 27.98 27.25 11.04
C ALA A 141 27.44 26.26 12.09
N LEU A 142 28.19 26.00 13.16
CA LEU A 142 27.73 25.14 14.24
C LEU A 142 26.54 25.73 14.98
N LEU A 143 26.56 27.02 15.31
CA LEU A 143 25.43 27.71 15.95
C LEU A 143 24.20 27.68 15.04
N PHE A 144 24.38 27.92 13.73
CA PHE A 144 23.33 27.79 12.74
C PHE A 144 22.69 26.40 12.76
N LEU A 145 23.53 25.36 12.71
CA LEU A 145 23.09 23.98 12.77
C LEU A 145 22.35 23.67 14.08
N CYS A 146 22.87 24.12 15.24
CA CYS A 146 22.24 23.87 16.54
C CYS A 146 20.86 24.53 16.65
N VAL A 147 20.71 25.78 16.19
CA VAL A 147 19.41 26.45 16.17
C VAL A 147 18.43 25.77 15.24
N LEU A 148 18.90 25.38 14.05
CA LEU A 148 18.08 24.61 13.11
C LEU A 148 17.63 23.29 13.72
N LEU A 149 18.54 22.52 14.34
CA LEU A 149 18.21 21.27 15.01
C LEU A 149 17.24 21.47 16.19
N CYS A 150 17.42 22.52 17.01
CA CYS A 150 16.49 22.87 18.08
C CYS A 150 15.08 23.22 17.55
N ALA A 151 14.99 23.89 16.41
CA ALA A 151 13.70 24.20 15.79
C ALA A 151 13.02 22.94 15.20
N LEU A 152 13.80 22.03 14.63
CA LEU A 152 13.29 20.83 13.96
C LEU A 152 13.05 19.64 14.90
N VAL A 153 13.69 19.61 16.08
CA VAL A 153 13.58 18.47 17.01
C VAL A 153 12.19 18.35 17.62
N GLY A 154 11.45 19.45 17.81
CA GLY A 154 10.05 19.42 18.26
C GLY A 154 9.16 18.55 17.37
N PRO A 155 8.97 18.89 16.08
CA PRO A 155 8.20 18.03 15.18
C PRO A 155 8.85 16.67 14.95
N ALA A 156 10.19 16.57 14.86
CA ALA A 156 10.86 15.28 14.63
C ALA A 156 10.67 14.28 15.78
N SER A 157 10.80 14.73 17.04
CA SER A 157 10.59 13.90 18.21
C SER A 157 9.15 13.40 18.30
N ALA A 158 8.16 14.27 18.07
CA ALA A 158 6.76 13.87 18.03
C ALA A 158 6.49 12.79 16.98
N ILE A 159 7.06 12.94 15.77
CA ILE A 159 6.89 11.95 14.68
C ILE A 159 7.49 10.58 15.03
N LEU A 160 8.62 10.54 15.75
CA LEU A 160 9.31 9.29 16.08
C LEU A 160 8.76 8.58 17.32
N VAL A 161 8.29 9.37 18.30
CA VAL A 161 7.78 8.85 19.58
C VAL A 161 6.31 8.42 19.46
N ILE A 162 5.51 9.13 18.65
CA ILE A 162 4.09 8.82 18.51
C ILE A 162 3.91 7.72 17.45
N PRO A 163 3.36 6.55 17.82
CA PRO A 163 3.11 5.48 16.87
C PRO A 163 2.03 5.91 15.86
N LYS A 164 2.13 5.37 14.65
CA LYS A 164 1.19 5.68 13.56
C LYS A 164 0.14 4.59 13.46
N LEU A 165 -1.06 4.98 13.06
CA LEU A 165 -2.11 4.03 12.75
C LEU A 165 -1.83 3.33 11.41
N GLY A 166 -2.01 2.02 11.36
CA GLY A 166 -1.74 1.28 10.15
C GLY A 166 -1.78 -0.24 10.27
N TRP A 167 -1.56 -0.88 9.12
CA TRP A 167 -1.25 -2.30 9.03
C TRP A 167 0.22 -2.57 9.37
N TYR A 168 0.45 -3.58 10.20
CA TYR A 168 1.75 -4.05 10.64
C TYR A 168 1.80 -5.57 10.56
N ALA A 169 2.96 -6.13 10.22
CA ALA A 169 3.16 -7.57 10.17
C ALA A 169 2.76 -8.25 11.49
N LEU A 170 2.10 -9.40 11.39
CA LEU A 170 1.71 -10.23 12.51
C LEU A 170 2.63 -11.47 12.58
N PRO A 171 3.77 -11.40 13.30
CA PRO A 171 4.66 -12.54 13.41
C PRO A 171 3.97 -13.71 14.12
N GLY A 172 4.22 -14.92 13.64
CA GLY A 172 3.61 -16.14 14.21
C GLY A 172 2.10 -16.25 13.97
N ALA A 173 1.55 -15.51 12.99
CA ALA A 173 0.12 -15.54 12.63
C ALA A 173 -0.42 -16.96 12.50
N PHE A 174 0.33 -17.82 11.81
CA PHE A 174 -0.03 -19.21 11.52
C PHE A 174 0.87 -20.21 12.28
N SER A 175 1.39 -19.86 13.46
CA SER A 175 2.37 -20.69 14.20
C SER A 175 1.89 -22.09 14.58
N ASN A 176 0.58 -22.33 14.67
CA ASN A 176 -0.01 -23.65 14.93
C ASN A 176 -0.50 -24.36 13.66
N MET A 177 -0.10 -23.86 12.49
CA MET A 177 -0.43 -24.42 11.18
C MET A 177 0.85 -24.55 10.34
N TYR A 178 0.94 -25.60 9.54
CA TYR A 178 2.00 -25.73 8.56
C TYR A 178 1.62 -24.96 7.29
N MET A 179 2.52 -24.07 6.88
CA MET A 179 2.43 -23.34 5.62
C MET A 179 3.26 -24.05 4.54
N PRO A 180 2.89 -23.99 3.25
CA PRO A 180 1.77 -23.23 2.66
C PRO A 180 0.41 -23.96 2.70
N VAL A 181 -0.65 -23.26 2.28
CA VAL A 181 -1.96 -23.88 1.97
C VAL A 181 -1.86 -24.56 0.60
N PHE A 182 -2.33 -25.80 0.48
CA PHE A 182 -2.30 -26.56 -0.78
C PHE A 182 -3.66 -26.50 -1.46
N VAL A 183 -3.73 -26.16 -2.75
CA VAL A 183 -5.00 -25.82 -3.40
C VAL A 183 -5.40 -26.78 -4.52
N GLY A 184 -4.46 -27.50 -5.12
CA GLY A 184 -4.71 -28.38 -6.28
C GLY A 184 -3.53 -28.41 -7.22
N LYS A 185 -3.50 -29.33 -8.21
CA LYS A 185 -2.45 -29.30 -9.24
C LYS A 185 -2.52 -28.00 -10.05
N GLN A 186 -1.38 -27.42 -10.42
CA GLN A 186 -1.32 -26.13 -11.12
C GLN A 186 -2.14 -26.13 -12.41
N GLU A 187 -2.05 -27.19 -13.22
CA GLU A 187 -2.78 -27.33 -14.48
C GLU A 187 -4.31 -27.43 -14.28
N ALA A 188 -4.77 -27.92 -13.13
CA ALA A 188 -6.18 -27.99 -12.80
C ALA A 188 -6.71 -26.65 -12.26
N VAL A 189 -5.87 -25.90 -11.55
CA VAL A 189 -6.23 -24.62 -10.94
C VAL A 189 -6.17 -23.47 -11.96
N TYR A 190 -5.11 -23.43 -12.76
CA TYR A 190 -4.84 -22.40 -13.76
C TYR A 190 -4.53 -23.04 -15.12
N PRO A 191 -5.51 -23.74 -15.74
CA PRO A 191 -5.28 -24.45 -16.98
C PRO A 191 -4.88 -23.52 -18.12
N THR A 192 -3.98 -23.99 -18.97
CA THR A 192 -3.62 -23.33 -20.22
C THR A 192 -4.63 -23.60 -21.34
N SER A 193 -5.48 -24.63 -21.21
CA SER A 193 -6.59 -24.93 -22.13
C SER A 193 -7.90 -25.19 -21.38
N LEU A 194 -8.96 -24.51 -21.81
CA LEU A 194 -10.33 -24.66 -21.34
C LEU A 194 -11.11 -25.56 -22.29
N ASN A 195 -11.45 -26.75 -21.83
CA ASN A 195 -12.20 -27.75 -22.60
C ASN A 195 -13.15 -28.54 -21.68
N ALA A 196 -13.93 -29.44 -22.26
CA ALA A 196 -14.88 -30.24 -21.50
C ALA A 196 -14.23 -31.21 -20.47
N SER A 197 -12.95 -31.56 -20.63
CA SER A 197 -12.26 -32.49 -19.72
C SER A 197 -11.93 -31.89 -18.35
N LEU A 198 -12.07 -30.58 -18.18
CA LEU A 198 -11.95 -29.91 -16.88
C LEU A 198 -13.07 -30.27 -15.90
N PHE A 199 -14.13 -30.93 -16.38
CA PHE A 199 -15.28 -31.34 -15.60
C PHE A 199 -15.41 -32.86 -15.62
N ASP A 200 -15.58 -33.47 -14.45
CA ASP A 200 -15.92 -34.89 -14.34
C ASP A 200 -17.29 -35.18 -14.97
N ASP A 201 -17.57 -36.44 -15.35
CA ASP A 201 -18.82 -36.83 -16.03
C ASP A 201 -20.09 -36.42 -15.26
N ALA A 202 -20.05 -36.47 -13.93
CA ALA A 202 -21.14 -35.98 -13.09
C ALA A 202 -21.33 -34.46 -13.23
N ALA A 203 -20.24 -33.69 -13.28
CA ALA A 203 -20.24 -32.24 -13.46
C ALA A 203 -20.68 -31.80 -14.86
N LEU A 204 -20.37 -32.58 -15.89
CA LEU A 204 -20.83 -32.34 -17.25
C LEU A 204 -22.36 -32.27 -17.35
N GLY A 205 -23.07 -33.13 -16.61
CA GLY A 205 -24.52 -33.18 -16.63
C GLY A 205 -25.19 -31.93 -16.03
N PHE A 206 -24.80 -31.56 -14.81
CA PHE A 206 -25.45 -30.44 -14.12
C PHE A 206 -24.95 -29.07 -14.59
N CYS A 207 -23.66 -28.91 -14.93
CA CYS A 207 -23.16 -27.61 -15.41
C CYS A 207 -23.68 -27.22 -16.79
N ARG A 208 -24.17 -28.17 -17.60
CA ARG A 208 -24.86 -27.89 -18.88
C ARG A 208 -26.35 -27.61 -18.70
N GLY A 209 -26.92 -28.06 -17.58
CA GLY A 209 -28.33 -27.87 -17.27
C GLY A 209 -28.59 -26.56 -16.54
N GLN A 210 -29.87 -26.30 -16.25
CA GLN A 210 -30.29 -25.11 -15.49
C GLN A 210 -29.64 -25.03 -14.10
N LEU A 211 -29.28 -26.17 -13.49
CA LEU A 211 -28.56 -26.18 -12.21
C LEU A 211 -27.15 -25.56 -12.31
N GLY A 212 -26.58 -25.48 -13.51
CA GLY A 212 -25.29 -24.85 -13.76
C GLY A 212 -25.26 -23.37 -13.39
N SER A 213 -26.40 -22.66 -13.40
CA SER A 213 -26.47 -21.26 -12.96
C SER A 213 -26.46 -21.08 -11.45
N TYR A 214 -26.67 -22.15 -10.68
CA TYR A 214 -26.72 -22.10 -9.22
C TYR A 214 -25.53 -22.78 -8.55
N THR A 215 -24.76 -23.59 -9.30
CA THR A 215 -23.67 -24.37 -8.74
C THR A 215 -22.36 -23.60 -8.86
N SER A 216 -21.81 -23.11 -7.74
CA SER A 216 -20.71 -22.11 -7.71
C SER A 216 -19.46 -22.44 -8.55
N ASN A 217 -19.20 -23.72 -8.81
CA ASN A 217 -18.09 -24.22 -9.61
C ASN A 217 -18.36 -24.32 -11.12
N CYS A 218 -19.59 -24.12 -11.57
CA CYS A 218 -19.92 -24.12 -13.00
C CYS A 218 -19.62 -22.74 -13.63
N PRO A 219 -19.18 -22.69 -14.90
CA PRO A 219 -18.93 -21.44 -15.61
C PRO A 219 -20.12 -20.47 -15.62
N ALA A 220 -21.34 -20.99 -15.71
CA ALA A 220 -22.58 -20.22 -15.75
C ALA A 220 -23.12 -19.76 -14.37
N ALA A 221 -22.46 -20.07 -13.26
CA ALA A 221 -23.02 -19.85 -11.92
C ALA A 221 -23.18 -18.38 -11.51
N GLY A 222 -22.52 -17.46 -12.21
CA GLY A 222 -22.63 -16.02 -11.95
C GLY A 222 -23.72 -15.32 -12.75
N LEU A 223 -24.41 -16.02 -13.65
CA LEU A 223 -25.28 -15.39 -14.64
C LEU A 223 -26.44 -14.60 -14.01
N SER A 224 -27.00 -15.04 -12.88
CA SER A 224 -28.03 -14.28 -12.16
C SER A 224 -27.49 -12.95 -11.61
N THR A 225 -26.31 -12.96 -10.97
CA THR A 225 -25.66 -11.75 -10.48
C THR A 225 -25.29 -10.79 -11.61
N ILE A 226 -24.83 -11.33 -12.75
CA ILE A 226 -24.53 -10.53 -13.94
C ILE A 226 -25.80 -9.90 -14.51
N TYR A 227 -26.89 -10.66 -14.59
CA TYR A 227 -28.19 -10.18 -15.04
C TYR A 227 -28.71 -9.04 -14.16
N ASP A 228 -28.66 -9.20 -12.84
CA ASP A 228 -29.07 -8.16 -11.89
C ASP A 228 -28.19 -6.90 -12.00
N TRP A 229 -26.88 -7.08 -12.14
CA TRP A 229 -25.94 -5.99 -12.36
C TRP A 229 -26.22 -5.28 -13.69
N GLU A 230 -26.44 -6.00 -14.78
CA GLU A 230 -26.73 -5.45 -16.10
C GLU A 230 -28.01 -4.61 -16.08
N PHE A 231 -29.07 -5.13 -15.46
CA PHE A 231 -30.32 -4.40 -15.27
C PHE A 231 -30.11 -3.12 -14.45
N GLY A 232 -29.32 -3.18 -13.39
CA GLY A 232 -28.95 -2.01 -12.59
C GLY A 232 -28.09 -1.01 -13.37
N TRP A 233 -27.12 -1.50 -14.14
CA TRP A 233 -26.21 -0.68 -14.94
C TRP A 233 -26.98 0.08 -16.02
N THR A 234 -27.78 -0.63 -16.82
CA THR A 234 -28.62 -0.04 -17.88
C THR A 234 -29.59 1.01 -17.35
N SER A 235 -30.10 0.84 -16.13
CA SER A 235 -31.09 1.76 -15.55
C SER A 235 -30.51 2.92 -14.73
N ARG A 236 -29.33 2.78 -14.11
CA ARG A 236 -28.80 3.73 -13.10
C ARG A 236 -27.33 4.11 -13.25
N ASP A 237 -26.67 3.75 -14.36
CA ASP A 237 -25.25 4.01 -14.58
C ASP A 237 -24.37 3.50 -13.42
N LEU A 238 -24.59 2.23 -13.02
CA LEU A 238 -23.80 1.61 -11.97
C LEU A 238 -22.29 1.58 -12.32
N PRO A 239 -21.41 1.48 -11.31
CA PRO A 239 -19.97 1.34 -11.55
C PRO A 239 -19.63 0.17 -12.50
N ASN A 240 -18.51 0.31 -13.21
CA ASN A 240 -17.92 -0.73 -14.07
C ASN A 240 -17.27 -1.87 -13.26
N ASN A 241 -18.01 -2.41 -12.29
CA ASN A 241 -17.61 -3.57 -11.50
C ASN A 241 -18.82 -4.41 -11.09
N VAL A 242 -18.58 -5.71 -10.89
CA VAL A 242 -19.57 -6.67 -10.37
C VAL A 242 -18.97 -7.35 -9.15
N THR A 243 -19.75 -7.52 -8.09
CA THR A 243 -19.31 -8.26 -6.90
C THR A 243 -20.07 -9.58 -6.81
N PHE A 244 -19.34 -10.68 -6.72
CA PHE A 244 -19.89 -12.02 -6.56
C PHE A 244 -19.69 -12.48 -5.12
N GLY A 245 -20.77 -12.92 -4.48
CA GLY A 245 -20.68 -13.68 -3.24
C GLY A 245 -20.08 -15.06 -3.52
N ASP A 246 -19.17 -15.51 -2.66
CA ASP A 246 -18.67 -16.88 -2.72
C ASP A 246 -19.54 -17.81 -1.86
N SER A 247 -19.50 -19.09 -2.20
CA SER A 247 -20.05 -20.21 -1.43
C SER A 247 -19.62 -20.25 0.04
N SER A 248 -18.49 -19.61 0.40
CA SER A 248 -18.05 -19.50 1.78
C SER A 248 -18.79 -18.47 2.63
N GLY A 249 -19.55 -17.57 2.00
CA GLY A 249 -20.38 -16.56 2.65
C GLY A 249 -19.62 -15.43 3.36
N THR A 250 -18.30 -15.54 3.53
CA THR A 250 -17.50 -14.57 4.31
C THR A 250 -16.65 -13.65 3.48
N VAL A 251 -16.34 -14.04 2.24
CA VAL A 251 -15.53 -13.25 1.32
C VAL A 251 -16.23 -13.20 -0.03
N SER A 252 -16.09 -12.06 -0.70
CA SER A 252 -16.65 -11.78 -2.01
C SER A 252 -15.53 -11.39 -2.97
N ARG A 253 -15.70 -11.75 -4.24
CA ARG A 253 -14.77 -11.34 -5.30
C ARG A 253 -15.36 -10.24 -6.13
N ARG A 254 -14.51 -9.34 -6.58
CA ARG A 254 -14.86 -8.24 -7.46
C ARG A 254 -14.33 -8.52 -8.86
N LEU A 255 -15.16 -8.32 -9.86
CA LEU A 255 -14.78 -8.28 -11.26
C LEU A 255 -14.75 -6.82 -11.67
N ASP A 256 -13.61 -6.36 -12.14
CA ASP A 256 -13.39 -4.98 -12.56
C ASP A 256 -13.29 -4.88 -14.07
N MET A 257 -13.82 -3.78 -14.61
CA MET A 257 -13.84 -3.51 -16.03
C MET A 257 -13.28 -2.13 -16.31
N TRP A 258 -12.50 -2.01 -17.37
CA TRP A 258 -11.93 -0.74 -17.78
C TRP A 258 -11.93 -0.59 -19.30
N SER A 259 -12.43 0.54 -19.80
CA SER A 259 -12.52 0.82 -21.23
C SER A 259 -11.90 2.18 -21.55
N ASN A 260 -11.06 2.24 -22.57
CA ASN A 260 -10.42 3.49 -23.03
C ASN A 260 -10.98 3.99 -24.37
N GLY A 261 -12.14 3.49 -24.80
CA GLY A 261 -12.75 3.91 -26.07
C GLY A 261 -12.08 3.33 -27.32
N LEU A 262 -10.74 3.24 -27.39
CA LEU A 262 -9.99 2.91 -28.60
C LEU A 262 -9.58 1.43 -28.67
N ASN A 263 -8.99 0.88 -27.61
CA ASN A 263 -8.32 -0.43 -27.64
C ASN A 263 -9.13 -1.58 -26.99
N GLY A 264 -10.46 -1.44 -26.96
CA GLY A 264 -11.36 -2.42 -26.32
C GLY A 264 -11.53 -2.20 -24.82
N THR A 265 -12.15 -3.18 -24.18
CA THR A 265 -12.47 -3.20 -22.76
C THR A 265 -11.71 -4.35 -22.10
N LEU A 266 -11.06 -4.06 -20.96
CA LEU A 266 -10.30 -5.00 -20.15
C LEU A 266 -11.15 -5.46 -18.97
N PHE A 267 -10.99 -6.73 -18.59
CA PHE A 267 -11.70 -7.36 -17.49
C PHE A 267 -10.75 -8.21 -16.67
N THR A 268 -10.90 -8.19 -15.34
CA THR A 268 -10.18 -9.11 -14.45
C THR A 268 -11.03 -9.46 -13.24
N SER A 269 -10.79 -10.63 -12.65
CA SER A 269 -11.40 -11.03 -11.38
C SER A 269 -10.54 -12.02 -10.61
N PRO A 270 -10.40 -11.92 -9.29
CA PRO A 270 -9.89 -13.01 -8.46
C PRO A 270 -10.60 -14.34 -8.76
N THR A 271 -9.86 -15.44 -8.84
CA THR A 271 -10.48 -16.75 -9.07
C THR A 271 -11.36 -17.14 -7.88
N ALA A 272 -12.49 -17.78 -8.16
CA ALA A 272 -13.40 -18.27 -7.14
C ALA A 272 -12.72 -19.29 -6.21
N LEU A 273 -11.77 -20.07 -6.72
CA LEU A 273 -10.98 -20.98 -5.88
C LEU A 273 -10.15 -20.23 -4.82
N SER A 274 -9.42 -19.18 -5.21
CA SER A 274 -8.59 -18.43 -4.28
C SER A 274 -9.42 -17.68 -3.25
N VAL A 275 -10.51 -17.06 -3.69
CA VAL A 275 -11.44 -16.32 -2.80
C VAL A 275 -12.14 -17.29 -1.85
N GLY A 276 -12.63 -18.42 -2.36
CA GLY A 276 -13.27 -19.46 -1.56
C GLY A 276 -12.31 -20.03 -0.53
N THR A 277 -11.05 -20.28 -0.93
CA THR A 277 -9.99 -20.74 -0.01
C THR A 277 -9.74 -19.74 1.11
N LEU A 278 -9.60 -18.45 0.79
CA LEU A 278 -9.41 -17.40 1.80
C LEU A 278 -10.62 -17.26 2.72
N GLY A 279 -11.84 -17.34 2.19
CA GLY A 279 -13.07 -17.25 3.00
C GLY A 279 -13.26 -18.45 3.92
N VAL A 280 -12.95 -19.66 3.46
CA VAL A 280 -12.99 -20.85 4.31
C VAL A 280 -11.88 -20.80 5.36
N LEU A 281 -10.67 -20.36 4.98
CA LEU A 281 -9.57 -20.18 5.92
C LEU A 281 -9.91 -19.16 7.00
N ASN A 282 -10.59 -18.07 6.64
CA ASN A 282 -11.11 -17.09 7.60
C ASN A 282 -12.06 -17.74 8.62
N ASN A 283 -12.98 -18.59 8.15
CA ASN A 283 -13.87 -19.35 9.04
C ASN A 283 -13.10 -20.30 9.94
N TYR A 284 -12.04 -20.93 9.40
CA TYR A 284 -11.16 -21.81 10.16
C TYR A 284 -10.37 -21.07 11.23
N ILE A 285 -9.83 -19.88 10.93
CA ILE A 285 -9.13 -19.01 11.90
C ILE A 285 -10.06 -18.62 13.06
N ALA A 286 -11.33 -18.33 12.75
CA ALA A 286 -12.33 -18.00 13.76
C ALA A 286 -12.74 -19.21 14.63
N ALA A 287 -12.66 -20.42 14.10
CA ALA A 287 -13.07 -21.65 14.79
C ALA A 287 -11.93 -22.32 15.58
N GLU A 288 -10.69 -22.22 15.10
CA GLU A 288 -9.53 -22.95 15.61
C GLU A 288 -8.37 -22.01 15.95
N ASN A 289 -7.56 -22.39 16.94
CA ASN A 289 -6.38 -21.61 17.32
C ASN A 289 -5.21 -21.89 16.37
N VAL A 290 -5.14 -21.17 15.26
CA VAL A 290 -4.10 -21.35 14.23
C VAL A 290 -2.81 -20.57 14.52
N GLY A 291 -2.81 -19.72 15.55
CA GLY A 291 -1.68 -18.90 15.95
C GLY A 291 -2.13 -17.54 16.50
N SER A 292 -1.26 -16.52 16.40
CA SER A 292 -1.56 -15.19 16.92
C SER A 292 -2.70 -14.48 16.17
N ILE A 293 -2.99 -14.88 14.93
CA ILE A 293 -4.09 -14.33 14.13
C ILE A 293 -5.47 -14.66 14.73
N SER A 294 -5.66 -15.85 15.30
CA SER A 294 -6.93 -16.23 15.96
C SER A 294 -7.26 -15.39 17.19
N GLN A 295 -6.26 -14.71 17.77
CA GLN A 295 -6.43 -13.84 18.93
C GLN A 295 -6.56 -12.37 18.54
N THR A 296 -6.34 -12.04 17.27
CA THR A 296 -6.38 -10.68 16.77
C THR A 296 -7.74 -10.42 16.15
N LYS A 297 -8.41 -9.33 16.55
CA LYS A 297 -9.73 -8.98 16.00
C LYS A 297 -9.63 -8.37 14.60
N ASP A 298 -8.71 -7.42 14.42
CA ASP A 298 -8.55 -6.66 13.19
C ASP A 298 -7.31 -7.14 12.44
N TYR A 299 -7.49 -8.09 11.53
CA TYR A 299 -6.42 -8.65 10.72
C TYR A 299 -6.76 -8.62 9.22
N LYS A 300 -5.70 -8.65 8.42
CA LYS A 300 -5.74 -8.76 6.97
C LYS A 300 -4.87 -9.94 6.56
N ILE A 301 -5.38 -10.78 5.68
CA ILE A 301 -4.66 -11.90 5.09
C ILE A 301 -4.20 -11.49 3.70
N GLN A 302 -2.93 -11.72 3.39
CA GLN A 302 -2.35 -11.43 2.09
C GLN A 302 -1.67 -12.67 1.52
N VAL A 303 -1.99 -13.02 0.28
CA VAL A 303 -1.25 -14.00 -0.50
C VAL A 303 0.07 -13.38 -0.93
N THR A 304 1.18 -14.00 -0.50
CA THR A 304 2.52 -13.49 -0.78
C THR A 304 2.87 -13.65 -2.25
N ALA A 305 3.83 -12.85 -2.75
CA ALA A 305 4.35 -12.95 -4.11
C ALA A 305 5.08 -14.28 -4.40
N LYS A 306 5.39 -15.09 -3.37
CA LYS A 306 5.93 -16.45 -3.55
C LYS A 306 4.87 -17.43 -4.08
N SER A 307 3.60 -17.10 -3.90
CA SER A 307 2.48 -17.89 -4.44
C SER A 307 2.31 -17.61 -5.91
N GLN A 308 2.25 -18.65 -6.74
CA GLN A 308 1.85 -18.54 -8.14
C GLN A 308 0.32 -18.46 -8.24
N SER A 309 -0.26 -17.36 -7.75
CA SER A 309 -1.69 -17.11 -7.86
C SER A 309 -1.97 -16.28 -9.11
N PHE A 310 -3.00 -16.64 -9.85
CA PHE A 310 -3.35 -15.96 -11.10
C PHE A 310 -4.81 -15.48 -11.11
N GLN A 311 -5.08 -14.47 -11.95
CA GLN A 311 -6.40 -13.98 -12.33
C GLN A 311 -6.52 -13.97 -13.85
N PRO A 312 -7.70 -14.23 -14.44
CA PRO A 312 -7.88 -14.06 -15.86
C PRO A 312 -7.93 -12.57 -16.21
N LEU A 313 -7.17 -12.17 -17.23
CA LEU A 313 -7.32 -10.90 -17.93
C LEU A 313 -7.95 -11.17 -19.28
N ILE A 314 -9.10 -10.55 -19.52
CA ILE A 314 -9.81 -10.64 -20.80
C ILE A 314 -9.77 -9.29 -21.48
N GLN A 315 -9.42 -9.29 -22.76
CA GLN A 315 -9.58 -8.13 -23.64
C GLN A 315 -10.75 -8.39 -24.57
N ALA A 316 -11.78 -7.56 -24.52
CA ALA A 316 -12.94 -7.65 -25.40
C ALA A 316 -12.99 -6.45 -26.36
N LYS A 317 -13.30 -6.73 -27.62
CA LYS A 317 -13.62 -5.69 -28.62
C LYS A 317 -14.77 -6.17 -29.47
N CYS A 318 -15.70 -5.28 -29.79
CA CYS A 318 -16.82 -5.56 -30.68
C CYS A 318 -16.85 -4.59 -31.88
N ASN A 319 -17.48 -4.99 -32.98
CA ASN A 319 -17.92 -4.14 -34.09
C ASN A 319 -19.43 -4.33 -34.25
N ILE A 320 -20.12 -3.30 -34.72
CA ILE A 320 -21.56 -3.35 -34.99
C ILE A 320 -21.81 -3.01 -36.45
N TYR A 321 -22.70 -3.78 -37.06
CA TYR A 321 -23.12 -3.68 -38.45
C TYR A 321 -24.65 -3.55 -38.50
N ASN A 322 -25.16 -2.70 -39.38
CA ASN A 322 -26.59 -2.57 -39.63
C ASN A 322 -27.00 -3.52 -40.77
N ARG A 323 -27.93 -4.45 -40.56
CA ARG A 323 -28.34 -5.44 -41.58
C ARG A 323 -28.77 -4.77 -42.89
N ASN A 324 -29.48 -3.64 -42.81
CA ASN A 324 -30.04 -2.98 -43.99
C ASN A 324 -28.97 -2.45 -44.94
N ASP A 325 -27.83 -2.01 -44.40
CA ASP A 325 -26.70 -1.50 -45.20
C ASP A 325 -26.05 -2.61 -46.04
N TYR A 326 -26.20 -3.87 -45.60
CA TYR A 326 -25.60 -5.05 -46.23
C TYR A 326 -26.59 -5.82 -47.12
N ALA A 327 -27.89 -5.66 -46.90
CA ALA A 327 -28.94 -6.31 -47.70
C ALA A 327 -29.08 -5.72 -49.13
N GLN A 328 -28.54 -4.52 -49.37
CA GLN A 328 -28.68 -3.81 -50.66
C GLN A 328 -27.45 -3.94 -51.59
N VAL A 329 -26.39 -4.62 -51.15
CA VAL A 329 -25.15 -4.78 -51.93
C VAL A 329 -25.17 -6.13 -52.65
N ALA A 330 -25.02 -6.13 -53.98
CA ALA A 330 -25.06 -7.33 -54.82
C ALA A 330 -23.98 -8.37 -54.45
N ASP A 331 -22.84 -7.91 -53.92
CA ASP A 331 -21.79 -8.70 -53.27
C ASP A 331 -21.79 -8.39 -51.77
N ILE A 332 -22.57 -9.15 -50.99
CA ILE A 332 -22.74 -8.92 -49.55
C ILE A 332 -21.35 -8.86 -48.86
N PRO A 333 -20.91 -7.68 -48.37
CA PRO A 333 -19.61 -7.57 -47.75
C PRO A 333 -19.60 -8.38 -46.46
N ALA A 334 -18.59 -9.22 -46.34
CA ALA A 334 -18.52 -10.15 -45.24
C ALA A 334 -18.10 -9.41 -43.96
N MET A 335 -18.79 -9.67 -42.84
CA MET A 335 -18.57 -8.92 -41.60
C MET A 335 -17.28 -9.38 -40.93
N SER A 336 -16.40 -8.44 -40.59
CA SER A 336 -15.11 -8.74 -39.98
C SER A 336 -15.18 -8.80 -38.46
N PHE A 337 -14.27 -9.57 -37.86
CA PHE A 337 -14.07 -9.55 -36.42
C PHE A 337 -13.04 -8.49 -36.03
N PRO A 338 -13.23 -7.75 -34.93
CA PRO A 338 -12.24 -6.79 -34.47
C PRO A 338 -10.95 -7.49 -34.08
N ASN A 339 -9.82 -6.87 -34.42
CA ASN A 339 -8.48 -7.43 -34.21
C ASN A 339 -7.51 -6.46 -33.50
N THR A 340 -8.02 -5.38 -32.90
CA THR A 340 -7.19 -4.35 -32.26
C THR A 340 -6.83 -4.70 -30.81
N PHE A 341 -5.79 -5.54 -30.70
CA PHE A 341 -5.14 -6.18 -29.54
C PHE A 341 -4.82 -5.46 -28.22
N ASN A 342 -3.87 -4.55 -28.12
CA ASN A 342 -2.85 -4.51 -27.03
C ASN A 342 -2.11 -5.86 -26.80
N CYS A 343 -0.78 -5.81 -26.90
CA CYS A 343 0.10 -6.94 -26.63
C CYS A 343 0.99 -6.53 -25.46
N PHE A 344 1.00 -7.29 -24.37
CA PHE A 344 1.58 -6.83 -23.09
C PHE A 344 3.03 -7.28 -22.83
N THR A 345 3.60 -8.22 -23.60
CA THR A 345 4.99 -8.69 -23.40
C THR A 345 5.75 -8.87 -24.71
N SER A 346 7.08 -8.78 -24.68
CA SER A 346 7.95 -8.98 -25.86
C SER A 346 7.88 -10.41 -26.43
N ASP A 347 7.80 -11.43 -25.56
CA ASP A 347 7.67 -12.83 -25.97
C ASP A 347 6.25 -13.17 -26.46
N SER A 348 5.25 -12.41 -26.02
CA SER A 348 3.88 -12.52 -26.53
C SER A 348 3.64 -11.71 -27.80
N THR A 349 4.53 -10.80 -28.21
CA THR A 349 4.26 -9.92 -29.35
C THR A 349 4.04 -10.67 -30.64
N ASP A 350 4.83 -11.71 -30.91
CA ASP A 350 4.69 -12.53 -32.12
C ASP A 350 3.37 -13.34 -32.10
N ARG A 351 3.07 -14.01 -30.98
CA ARG A 351 1.78 -14.73 -30.81
C ARG A 351 0.58 -13.79 -30.88
N CYS A 352 0.65 -12.63 -30.23
CA CYS A 352 -0.38 -11.60 -30.26
C CYS A 352 -0.59 -11.06 -31.67
N GLN A 353 0.49 -10.77 -32.41
CA GLN A 353 0.41 -10.32 -33.80
C GLN A 353 -0.22 -11.38 -34.69
N ARG A 354 0.14 -12.66 -34.53
CA ARG A 354 -0.53 -13.76 -35.23
C ARG A 354 -2.02 -13.83 -34.92
N ILE A 355 -2.42 -13.69 -33.64
CA ILE A 355 -3.85 -13.62 -33.25
C ILE A 355 -4.55 -12.46 -33.97
N ARG A 356 -3.93 -11.27 -34.04
CA ARG A 356 -4.51 -10.12 -34.76
C ARG A 356 -4.66 -10.38 -36.26
N THR A 357 -3.67 -11.02 -36.87
CA THR A 357 -3.70 -11.37 -38.29
C THR A 357 -4.81 -12.37 -38.59
N GLU A 358 -4.89 -13.45 -37.82
CA GLU A 358 -5.94 -14.47 -37.96
C GLU A 358 -7.35 -13.90 -37.72
N LEU A 359 -7.52 -13.07 -36.68
CA LEU A 359 -8.79 -12.39 -36.42
C LEU A 359 -9.17 -11.42 -37.55
N GLY A 360 -8.19 -10.73 -38.14
CA GLY A 360 -8.41 -9.84 -39.29
C GLY A 360 -8.82 -10.58 -40.56
N GLN A 361 -8.45 -11.85 -40.68
CA GLN A 361 -8.87 -12.73 -41.78
C GLN A 361 -10.20 -13.44 -41.49
N LEU A 362 -10.65 -13.45 -40.24
CA LEU A 362 -11.91 -14.08 -39.87
C LEU A 362 -13.08 -13.23 -40.32
N ILE A 363 -13.98 -13.89 -41.04
CA ILE A 363 -15.11 -13.29 -41.70
C ILE A 363 -16.36 -14.09 -41.32
N LEU A 364 -17.44 -13.40 -40.96
CA LEU A 364 -18.75 -14.00 -40.73
C LEU A 364 -19.50 -14.15 -42.07
N PRO A 365 -19.77 -15.38 -42.55
CA PRO A 365 -20.46 -15.60 -43.81
C PRO A 365 -21.92 -15.13 -43.77
N SER A 366 -22.43 -14.61 -44.88
CA SER A 366 -23.82 -14.15 -45.04
C SER A 366 -24.86 -15.21 -44.66
N VAL A 367 -24.60 -16.47 -44.99
CA VAL A 367 -25.47 -17.62 -44.67
C VAL A 367 -25.72 -17.81 -43.17
N VAL A 368 -24.82 -17.33 -42.31
CA VAL A 368 -24.94 -17.45 -40.85
C VAL A 368 -25.79 -16.32 -40.27
N TRP A 369 -25.66 -15.10 -40.80
CA TRP A 369 -26.35 -13.93 -40.26
C TRP A 369 -27.62 -13.54 -40.98
N ASP A 370 -27.89 -14.05 -42.18
CA ASP A 370 -29.10 -13.75 -42.95
C ASP A 370 -30.25 -14.75 -42.71
N ARG A 371 -29.99 -15.80 -41.95
CA ARG A 371 -30.99 -16.81 -41.61
C ARG A 371 -32.09 -16.25 -40.68
N ASP A 372 -33.33 -16.21 -41.15
CA ASP A 372 -34.49 -15.77 -40.36
C ASP A 372 -35.02 -16.87 -39.42
N ASP A 373 -34.56 -18.12 -39.56
CA ASP A 373 -34.88 -19.28 -38.70
C ASP A 373 -34.05 -19.36 -37.41
N ILE A 374 -32.94 -18.60 -37.32
CA ILE A 374 -32.13 -18.50 -36.11
C ILE A 374 -32.70 -17.38 -35.24
N ASP A 375 -33.64 -17.76 -34.36
CA ASP A 375 -34.27 -16.87 -33.37
C ASP A 375 -33.33 -16.48 -32.21
N THR A 376 -32.17 -17.13 -32.07
CA THR A 376 -31.24 -16.86 -30.97
C THR A 376 -30.48 -15.55 -31.22
N LEU A 377 -30.52 -14.66 -30.23
CA LEU A 377 -29.90 -13.33 -30.23
C LEU A 377 -28.37 -13.42 -30.10
N PHE A 378 -27.84 -14.55 -29.63
CA PHE A 378 -26.40 -14.80 -29.56
C PHE A 378 -26.04 -16.13 -30.22
N ASN A 379 -24.96 -16.13 -31.00
CA ASN A 379 -24.34 -17.34 -31.52
C ASN A 379 -22.82 -17.28 -31.30
N VAL A 380 -22.30 -18.25 -30.56
CA VAL A 380 -20.86 -18.35 -30.31
C VAL A 380 -20.23 -19.16 -31.43
N VAL A 381 -19.66 -18.47 -32.42
CA VAL A 381 -18.85 -19.12 -33.45
C VAL A 381 -17.48 -19.37 -32.82
N GLY A 382 -17.22 -20.59 -32.36
CA GLY A 382 -16.06 -20.91 -31.51
C GLY A 382 -14.68 -20.54 -32.08
N GLY A 383 -13.67 -20.59 -31.20
CA GLY A 383 -12.27 -20.36 -31.53
C GLY A 383 -11.77 -21.34 -32.61
N LYS A 384 -10.99 -20.81 -33.56
CA LYS A 384 -10.39 -21.58 -34.65
C LYS A 384 -9.01 -22.07 -34.22
N THR A 385 -8.81 -23.38 -34.13
CA THR A 385 -7.47 -23.97 -34.22
C THR A 385 -7.07 -24.01 -35.68
N VAL A 386 -6.29 -23.02 -36.13
CA VAL A 386 -5.55 -23.12 -37.39
C VAL A 386 -4.55 -24.26 -37.23
N GLN A 387 -4.25 -25.02 -38.29
CA GLN A 387 -3.37 -26.21 -38.28
C GLN A 387 -1.89 -25.94 -37.91
N ASN A 388 -1.59 -24.85 -37.21
CA ASN A 388 -0.41 -24.63 -36.39
C ASN A 388 -0.87 -24.26 -34.96
N ALA A 389 -0.57 -25.13 -34.00
CA ALA A 389 -1.35 -25.47 -32.82
C ALA A 389 -1.50 -24.44 -31.66
N ASP A 390 -1.15 -23.15 -31.83
CA ASP A 390 -0.92 -22.27 -30.67
C ASP A 390 -1.80 -21.00 -30.59
N LEU A 391 -2.78 -20.81 -31.45
CA LEU A 391 -3.59 -19.58 -31.47
C LEU A 391 -4.99 -19.84 -30.92
N SER A 392 -5.35 -19.10 -29.87
CA SER A 392 -6.67 -19.14 -29.27
C SER A 392 -7.20 -17.74 -29.06
N PHE A 393 -8.42 -17.56 -29.54
CA PHE A 393 -9.26 -16.40 -29.28
C PHE A 393 -10.70 -16.90 -29.33
N LEU A 394 -11.56 -16.22 -28.60
CA LEU A 394 -12.99 -16.50 -28.61
C LEU A 394 -13.68 -15.43 -29.44
N VAL A 395 -14.64 -15.81 -30.28
CA VAL A 395 -15.48 -14.84 -30.98
C VAL A 395 -16.95 -15.09 -30.69
N PHE A 396 -17.69 -13.99 -30.61
CA PHE A 396 -19.13 -13.99 -30.41
C PHE A 396 -19.78 -13.20 -31.53
N THR A 397 -20.94 -13.68 -31.98
CA THR A 397 -21.83 -12.90 -32.82
C THR A 397 -23.15 -12.70 -32.11
N ALA A 398 -23.67 -11.48 -32.18
CA ALA A 398 -24.96 -11.14 -31.59
C ALA A 398 -25.85 -10.51 -32.65
N ARG A 399 -27.13 -10.83 -32.62
CA ARG A 399 -28.17 -10.19 -33.41
C ARG A 399 -29.01 -9.38 -32.45
N LEU A 400 -29.12 -8.08 -32.69
CA LEU A 400 -29.87 -7.17 -31.84
C LEU A 400 -31.07 -6.61 -32.62
N PRO A 401 -32.28 -6.60 -32.04
CA PRO A 401 -33.40 -5.90 -32.66
C PRO A 401 -33.10 -4.41 -32.67
N TYR A 402 -33.42 -3.74 -33.77
CA TYR A 402 -33.22 -2.31 -33.95
C TYR A 402 -34.40 -1.72 -34.71
N VAL A 403 -34.71 -0.45 -34.52
CA VAL A 403 -35.69 0.26 -35.36
C VAL A 403 -34.92 1.30 -36.16
N HIS A 404 -35.00 1.23 -37.48
CA HIS A 404 -34.39 2.18 -38.39
C HIS A 404 -35.50 2.92 -39.13
N GLU A 405 -35.65 4.21 -38.85
CA GLU A 405 -36.67 5.07 -39.50
C GLU A 405 -38.09 4.51 -39.34
N GLY A 406 -38.45 4.12 -38.11
CA GLY A 406 -39.75 3.52 -37.81
C GLY A 406 -39.97 2.10 -38.34
N LYS A 407 -39.00 1.49 -39.04
CA LYS A 407 -39.08 0.10 -39.51
C LYS A 407 -38.24 -0.85 -38.65
N PRO A 408 -38.75 -2.05 -38.36
CA PRO A 408 -37.96 -3.07 -37.69
C PRO A 408 -36.76 -3.45 -38.57
N SER A 409 -35.58 -3.38 -37.98
CA SER A 409 -34.28 -3.74 -38.54
C SER A 409 -33.51 -4.61 -37.54
N LYS A 410 -32.35 -5.11 -37.94
CA LYS A 410 -31.48 -5.92 -37.10
C LYS A 410 -30.07 -5.33 -37.15
N ARG A 411 -29.43 -5.22 -36.00
CA ARG A 411 -27.99 -4.98 -35.90
C ARG A 411 -27.27 -6.29 -35.66
N ILE A 412 -26.10 -6.45 -36.24
CA ILE A 412 -25.25 -7.62 -36.06
C ILE A 412 -23.97 -7.13 -35.38
N ALA A 413 -23.65 -7.67 -34.21
CA ALA A 413 -22.40 -7.41 -33.53
C ALA A 413 -21.44 -8.58 -33.73
N THR A 414 -20.18 -8.29 -34.03
CA THR A 414 -19.09 -9.27 -34.02
C THR A 414 -18.12 -8.89 -32.93
N CYS A 415 -17.75 -9.82 -32.07
CA CYS A 415 -16.88 -9.55 -30.94
C CYS A 415 -15.75 -10.56 -30.87
N SER A 416 -14.58 -10.10 -30.45
CA SER A 416 -13.37 -10.90 -30.28
C SER A 416 -12.86 -10.76 -28.86
N TYR A 417 -12.37 -11.86 -28.29
CA TYR A 417 -11.86 -11.95 -26.93
C TYR A 417 -10.52 -12.67 -26.92
N VAL A 418 -9.58 -12.09 -26.18
CA VAL A 418 -8.27 -12.71 -25.90
C VAL A 418 -8.11 -12.80 -24.40
N ALA A 419 -7.64 -13.96 -23.93
CA ALA A 419 -7.58 -14.30 -22.51
C ALA A 419 -6.16 -14.67 -22.07
N HIS A 420 -5.78 -14.20 -20.88
CA HIS A 420 -4.46 -14.42 -20.26
C HIS A 420 -4.59 -14.71 -18.77
N TRP A 421 -3.65 -15.47 -18.22
CA TRP A 421 -3.44 -15.52 -16.77
C TRP A 421 -2.51 -14.40 -16.33
N LEU A 422 -2.93 -13.60 -15.36
CA LEU A 422 -2.12 -12.56 -14.70
C LEU A 422 -1.69 -13.03 -13.32
N PRO A 423 -0.39 -13.05 -13.00
CA PRO A 423 0.09 -13.18 -11.64
C PRO A 423 -0.52 -12.10 -10.76
N ALA A 424 -1.16 -12.51 -9.67
CA ALA A 424 -1.87 -11.61 -8.79
C ALA A 424 -1.59 -11.95 -7.32
N THR A 425 -1.32 -10.91 -6.53
CA THR A 425 -1.29 -11.01 -5.06
C THR A 425 -2.65 -10.58 -4.54
N LEU A 426 -3.32 -11.50 -3.83
CA LEU A 426 -4.64 -11.27 -3.27
C LEU A 426 -4.52 -10.80 -1.83
N MET A 427 -5.41 -9.91 -1.42
CA MET A 427 -5.56 -9.49 -0.02
C MET A 427 -7.03 -9.44 0.37
N VAL A 428 -7.31 -9.79 1.61
CA VAL A 428 -8.64 -9.71 2.21
C VAL A 428 -8.52 -9.17 3.63
N ASP A 429 -9.39 -8.20 3.97
CA ASP A 429 -9.57 -7.68 5.34
C ASP A 429 -10.95 -8.13 5.83
N PRO A 430 -11.07 -9.31 6.46
CA PRO A 430 -12.35 -9.84 6.90
C PRO A 430 -13.08 -8.94 7.91
N SER A 431 -12.36 -8.01 8.54
CA SER A 431 -12.87 -7.18 9.63
C SER A 431 -13.64 -5.96 9.09
N ASN A 432 -13.13 -5.33 8.03
CA ASN A 432 -13.75 -4.12 7.45
C ASN A 432 -14.28 -4.32 6.03
N ASN A 433 -13.62 -5.17 5.23
CA ASN A 433 -13.92 -5.33 3.82
C ASN A 433 -13.86 -6.80 3.40
N ILE A 434 -15.03 -7.44 3.34
CA ILE A 434 -15.18 -8.81 2.85
C ILE A 434 -14.81 -8.97 1.36
N ARG A 435 -14.45 -7.89 0.65
CA ARG A 435 -14.05 -7.96 -0.76
C ARG A 435 -12.57 -8.27 -0.87
N THR A 436 -12.23 -9.25 -1.69
CA THR A 436 -10.83 -9.48 -2.08
C THR A 436 -10.34 -8.36 -2.98
N GLU A 437 -9.19 -7.80 -2.63
CA GLU A 437 -8.46 -6.86 -3.46
C GLU A 437 -7.20 -7.54 -4.01
N SER A 438 -6.63 -6.98 -5.07
CA SER A 438 -5.40 -7.47 -5.67
C SER A 438 -4.56 -6.36 -6.28
N ASN A 439 -3.29 -6.65 -6.52
CA ASN A 439 -2.39 -5.75 -7.24
C ASN A 439 -2.83 -5.43 -8.69
N VAL A 440 -3.75 -6.20 -9.26
CA VAL A 440 -4.30 -6.00 -10.62
C VAL A 440 -5.77 -5.57 -10.62
N THR A 441 -6.34 -5.27 -9.46
CA THR A 441 -7.73 -4.79 -9.34
C THR A 441 -7.91 -3.42 -10.02
N ASP A 442 -6.90 -2.55 -9.97
CA ASP A 442 -6.90 -1.30 -10.73
C ASP A 442 -6.34 -1.54 -12.14
N LEU A 443 -7.24 -1.69 -13.10
CA LEU A 443 -6.91 -1.90 -14.50
C LEU A 443 -6.31 -0.66 -15.19
N SER A 444 -6.29 0.52 -14.55
CA SER A 444 -5.62 1.71 -15.10
C SER A 444 -4.10 1.53 -15.23
N ILE A 445 -3.52 0.55 -14.52
CA ILE A 445 -2.11 0.16 -14.73
C ILE A 445 -1.84 -0.30 -16.17
N PHE A 446 -2.89 -0.72 -16.90
CA PHE A 446 -2.86 -1.11 -18.31
C PHE A 446 -3.17 0.05 -19.29
N SER A 447 -3.28 1.30 -18.81
CA SER A 447 -3.66 2.47 -19.63
C SER A 447 -2.50 3.37 -20.08
N GLY A 448 -1.26 3.07 -19.68
CA GLY A 448 -0.13 3.97 -19.90
C GLY A 448 0.48 3.88 -21.33
N PRO A 449 1.00 4.99 -21.89
CA PRO A 449 1.80 4.97 -23.12
C PRO A 449 3.07 4.09 -22.97
N ASP A 450 3.53 3.90 -21.73
CA ASP A 450 4.66 3.05 -21.36
C ASP A 450 4.45 1.55 -21.62
N LEU A 451 3.23 1.06 -21.85
CA LEU A 451 3.01 -0.36 -22.21
C LEU A 451 3.46 -0.68 -23.64
N ARG A 452 3.67 0.35 -24.49
CA ARG A 452 4.31 0.18 -25.79
C ARG A 452 5.83 0.01 -25.68
N ASN A 453 6.41 0.46 -24.57
CA ASN A 453 7.81 0.23 -24.25
C ASN A 453 7.89 -1.04 -23.40
N ALA A 454 8.25 -2.16 -24.02
CA ALA A 454 8.34 -3.51 -23.43
C ALA A 454 9.26 -3.63 -22.18
N SER A 455 9.80 -2.52 -21.68
CA SER A 455 10.73 -2.40 -20.57
C SER A 455 10.09 -1.90 -19.26
N SER A 456 8.78 -1.63 -19.19
CA SER A 456 8.13 -1.28 -17.91
C SER A 456 7.70 -2.55 -17.16
N PRO A 457 8.39 -2.96 -16.08
CA PRO A 457 8.25 -4.27 -15.45
C PRO A 457 7.05 -4.33 -14.48
N ARG A 458 6.06 -3.43 -14.59
CA ARG A 458 5.08 -3.23 -13.53
C ARG A 458 4.11 -4.41 -13.37
N VAL A 459 3.83 -5.16 -14.44
CA VAL A 459 3.00 -6.38 -14.38
C VAL A 459 3.49 -7.39 -15.41
N ALA A 460 4.03 -8.53 -14.97
CA ALA A 460 4.30 -9.64 -15.86
C ALA A 460 2.96 -10.25 -16.29
N VAL A 461 2.63 -10.23 -17.59
CA VAL A 461 1.45 -10.96 -18.10
C VAL A 461 1.86 -12.41 -18.35
N GLY A 462 1.10 -13.35 -17.80
CA GLY A 462 1.35 -14.78 -17.92
C GLY A 462 0.85 -15.36 -19.24
N SER A 463 0.66 -16.68 -19.26
CA SER A 463 0.33 -17.43 -20.47
C SER A 463 -1.07 -17.13 -21.01
N TYR A 464 -1.23 -17.22 -22.33
CA TYR A 464 -2.54 -17.22 -22.98
C TYR A 464 -3.38 -18.41 -22.53
N ILE A 465 -4.69 -18.20 -22.45
CA ILE A 465 -5.67 -19.24 -22.17
C ILE A 465 -6.27 -19.72 -23.50
N ASN A 466 -6.07 -21.00 -23.81
CA ASN A 466 -6.70 -21.65 -24.94
C ASN A 466 -8.17 -21.94 -24.60
N ILE A 467 -9.13 -21.53 -25.44
CA ILE A 467 -10.56 -21.74 -25.20
C ILE A 467 -11.09 -22.63 -26.32
N GLU A 468 -11.27 -23.91 -26.01
CA GLU A 468 -11.75 -24.89 -26.97
C GLU A 468 -13.28 -24.82 -27.12
N LYS A 469 -13.76 -25.17 -28.32
CA LYS A 469 -15.20 -25.20 -28.64
C LYS A 469 -16.01 -26.07 -27.67
N THR A 470 -15.40 -27.12 -27.11
CA THR A 470 -16.06 -28.05 -26.19
C THR A 470 -16.39 -27.44 -24.83
N TRP A 471 -15.79 -26.30 -24.47
CA TRP A 471 -16.06 -25.58 -23.22
C TRP A 471 -17.24 -24.60 -23.33
N LEU A 472 -17.54 -24.10 -24.52
CA LEU A 472 -18.59 -23.09 -24.73
C LEU A 472 -20.00 -23.50 -24.26
N PRO A 473 -20.43 -24.76 -24.39
CA PRO A 473 -21.75 -25.19 -23.91
C PRO A 473 -21.98 -25.00 -22.39
N PHE A 474 -20.93 -24.76 -21.59
CA PHE A 474 -21.07 -24.48 -20.15
C PHE A 474 -21.31 -23.00 -19.84
N LEU A 475 -21.11 -22.11 -20.81
CA LEU A 475 -21.47 -20.69 -20.70
C LEU A 475 -22.93 -20.46 -21.08
N ASP A 476 -23.39 -21.20 -22.09
CA ASP A 476 -24.66 -20.99 -22.76
C ASP A 476 -25.71 -22.01 -22.31
N LEU A 477 -26.25 -21.80 -21.12
CA LEU A 477 -27.25 -22.71 -20.56
C LEU A 477 -28.54 -22.64 -21.37
N LYS A 478 -29.00 -23.80 -21.82
CA LYS A 478 -30.33 -23.95 -22.43
C LYS A 478 -31.38 -23.89 -21.33
N ALA A 479 -32.21 -22.86 -21.32
CA ALA A 479 -33.38 -22.81 -20.46
C ALA A 479 -34.41 -23.86 -20.91
N ALA A 480 -35.25 -24.30 -19.97
CA ALA A 480 -36.41 -25.13 -20.31
C ALA A 480 -37.25 -24.43 -21.39
N PRO A 481 -37.85 -25.18 -22.34
CA PRO A 481 -38.65 -24.60 -23.40
C PRO A 481 -39.74 -23.70 -22.80
N SER A 482 -39.90 -22.49 -23.35
CA SER A 482 -41.03 -21.65 -22.97
C SER A 482 -42.35 -22.33 -23.35
N SER A 483 -43.49 -21.79 -22.90
CA SER A 483 -44.82 -22.23 -23.33
C SER A 483 -45.00 -22.29 -24.86
N ASN A 484 -44.14 -21.61 -25.61
CA ASN A 484 -44.16 -21.54 -27.07
C ASN A 484 -43.26 -22.62 -27.73
N GLY A 485 -42.70 -23.56 -26.94
CA GLY A 485 -41.83 -24.64 -27.42
C GLY A 485 -40.44 -24.21 -27.88
N LYS A 486 -40.08 -22.93 -27.74
CA LYS A 486 -38.75 -22.41 -28.08
C LYS A 486 -37.82 -22.54 -26.88
N ASN A 487 -36.64 -23.11 -27.10
CA ASN A 487 -35.56 -23.14 -26.12
C ASN A 487 -34.83 -21.81 -26.17
N TYR A 488 -34.93 -21.02 -25.10
CA TYR A 488 -34.13 -19.81 -24.94
C TYR A 488 -32.82 -20.17 -24.24
N THR A 489 -31.77 -19.45 -24.57
CA THR A 489 -30.51 -19.55 -23.85
C THR A 489 -30.38 -18.47 -22.78
N ALA A 490 -29.43 -18.63 -21.86
CA ALA A 490 -29.12 -17.59 -20.89
C ALA A 490 -28.61 -16.30 -21.57
N PHE A 491 -27.83 -16.43 -22.65
CA PHE A 491 -27.41 -15.29 -23.44
C PHE A 491 -28.59 -14.62 -24.16
N ASP A 492 -29.57 -15.39 -24.67
CA ASP A 492 -30.78 -14.80 -25.26
C ASP A 492 -31.53 -13.94 -24.24
N ASN A 493 -31.69 -14.42 -23.01
CA ASN A 493 -32.38 -13.68 -21.94
C ASN A 493 -31.65 -12.39 -21.56
N MET A 494 -30.31 -12.39 -21.52
CA MET A 494 -29.53 -11.17 -21.27
C MET A 494 -29.55 -10.22 -22.47
N ALA A 495 -29.53 -10.74 -23.70
CA ALA A 495 -29.67 -9.93 -24.91
C ALA A 495 -30.98 -9.11 -24.91
N TYR A 496 -32.06 -9.68 -24.39
CA TYR A 496 -33.34 -8.98 -24.26
C TYR A 496 -33.25 -7.78 -23.30
N LEU A 497 -32.37 -7.82 -22.28
CA LEU A 497 -32.15 -6.68 -21.37
C LEU A 497 -31.47 -5.50 -22.06
N LEU A 498 -30.63 -5.75 -23.06
CA LEU A 498 -30.06 -4.69 -23.89
C LEU A 498 -31.10 -4.02 -24.79
N ASN A 499 -32.35 -4.50 -24.81
CA ASN A 499 -33.45 -3.91 -25.56
C ASN A 499 -34.77 -3.85 -24.77
N PRO A 500 -34.83 -3.05 -23.68
CA PRO A 500 -36.00 -3.02 -22.80
C PRO A 500 -37.25 -2.41 -23.47
N MET A 501 -37.10 -1.71 -24.58
CA MET A 501 -38.19 -0.98 -25.25
C MET A 501 -39.06 -1.86 -26.16
N VAL A 502 -38.56 -2.99 -26.66
CA VAL A 502 -39.38 -3.98 -27.41
C VAL A 502 -40.44 -4.62 -26.50
N GLY A 503 -40.16 -4.77 -25.20
CA GLY A 503 -41.12 -5.29 -24.23
C GLY A 503 -42.24 -4.31 -23.85
N LEU A 504 -42.05 -3.00 -24.07
CA LEU A 504 -42.99 -1.95 -23.65
C LEU A 504 -43.87 -1.40 -24.79
N GLY A 505 -43.70 -1.88 -26.03
CA GLY A 505 -44.56 -1.49 -27.17
C GLY A 505 -44.45 -0.02 -27.58
N LEU A 506 -43.37 0.67 -27.19
CA LEU A 506 -43.15 2.09 -27.51
C LEU A 506 -42.48 2.20 -28.89
N THR A 507 -43.19 2.78 -29.86
CA THR A 507 -42.86 2.77 -31.30
C THR A 507 -42.10 4.02 -31.79
N SER A 508 -41.53 4.86 -30.93
CA SER A 508 -40.73 6.01 -31.37
C SER A 508 -39.24 5.63 -31.53
N ASP A 509 -38.55 6.23 -32.51
CA ASP A 509 -37.15 5.99 -32.97
C ASP A 509 -36.06 6.09 -31.88
N HIS A 510 -36.15 5.36 -30.76
CA HIS A 510 -35.29 5.60 -29.60
C HIS A 510 -34.38 4.40 -29.29
N GLN A 511 -33.10 4.76 -29.37
CA GLN A 511 -31.83 4.13 -29.01
C GLN A 511 -31.91 3.04 -27.94
N ILE A 512 -31.12 1.98 -28.16
CA ILE A 512 -30.68 1.06 -27.10
C ILE A 512 -30.21 1.91 -25.91
N PHE A 513 -30.81 1.69 -24.74
CA PHE A 513 -30.46 2.41 -23.51
C PHE A 513 -29.07 1.97 -23.07
N ALA A 514 -28.06 2.71 -23.51
CA ALA A 514 -26.80 2.80 -22.78
C ALA A 514 -26.92 3.99 -21.81
N PRO A 515 -26.68 3.80 -20.51
CA PRO A 515 -26.70 4.88 -19.54
C PRO A 515 -25.76 6.02 -19.98
N GLY A 516 -26.25 7.26 -19.93
CA GLY A 516 -25.48 8.47 -20.28
C GLY A 516 -25.57 8.95 -21.73
N SER A 517 -26.28 8.26 -22.64
CA SER A 517 -26.46 8.72 -24.03
C SER A 517 -27.66 9.68 -24.15
N SER A 518 -27.45 10.97 -23.90
CA SER A 518 -28.34 12.02 -24.42
C SER A 518 -27.94 12.47 -25.84
N SER A 519 -26.97 11.79 -26.48
CA SER A 519 -26.46 12.16 -27.79
C SER A 519 -27.39 11.70 -28.91
N LYS A 520 -27.79 12.63 -29.78
CA LYS A 520 -28.65 12.38 -30.95
C LYS A 520 -27.89 11.76 -32.15
N SER A 521 -26.58 11.54 -32.04
CA SER A 521 -25.75 11.01 -33.14
C SER A 521 -25.80 9.48 -33.22
N THR A 522 -26.06 8.94 -34.41
CA THR A 522 -26.07 7.50 -34.70
C THR A 522 -24.73 6.83 -34.41
N LYS A 523 -23.60 7.53 -34.65
CA LYS A 523 -22.24 7.02 -34.37
C LYS A 523 -21.96 6.86 -32.88
N ASP A 524 -22.50 7.76 -32.06
CA ASP A 524 -22.35 7.67 -30.60
C ASP A 524 -23.20 6.51 -30.07
N GLY A 525 -24.41 6.32 -30.62
CA GLY A 525 -25.27 5.18 -30.32
C GLY A 525 -24.60 3.84 -30.61
N ASP A 526 -23.97 3.68 -31.79
CA ASP A 526 -23.28 2.44 -32.15
C ASP A 526 -22.11 2.13 -31.22
N ARG A 527 -21.32 3.16 -30.84
CA ARG A 527 -20.21 2.97 -29.90
C ARG A 527 -20.70 2.54 -28.52
N GLN A 528 -21.83 3.07 -28.06
CA GLN A 528 -22.40 2.75 -26.76
C GLN A 528 -22.97 1.32 -26.73
N VAL A 529 -23.66 0.90 -27.80
CA VAL A 529 -24.11 -0.49 -27.94
C VAL A 529 -22.91 -1.43 -27.99
N GLN A 530 -21.85 -1.03 -28.70
CA GLN A 530 -20.60 -1.80 -28.74
C GLN A 530 -20.03 -1.96 -27.32
N LEU A 531 -19.94 -0.89 -26.52
CA LEU A 531 -19.49 -0.95 -25.13
C LEU A 531 -20.38 -1.84 -24.27
N ALA A 532 -21.70 -1.76 -24.43
CA ALA A 532 -22.66 -2.54 -23.66
C ALA A 532 -22.46 -4.05 -23.91
N ILE A 533 -22.35 -4.46 -25.17
CA ILE A 533 -22.07 -5.84 -25.53
C ILE A 533 -20.70 -6.25 -24.99
N GLU A 534 -19.64 -5.47 -25.24
CA GLU A 534 -18.28 -5.75 -24.73
C GLU A 534 -18.29 -6.00 -23.22
N LYS A 535 -18.98 -5.15 -22.46
CA LYS A 535 -19.11 -5.27 -21.01
C LYS A 535 -19.87 -6.51 -20.57
N LEU A 536 -21.03 -6.78 -21.17
CA LEU A 536 -21.86 -7.93 -20.80
C LEU A 536 -21.12 -9.25 -21.03
N THR A 537 -20.73 -9.51 -22.27
CA THR A 537 -20.08 -10.77 -22.66
C THR A 537 -18.68 -10.89 -22.07
N GLY A 538 -17.93 -9.78 -21.97
CA GLY A 538 -16.64 -9.74 -21.29
C GLY A 538 -16.76 -10.11 -19.81
N THR A 539 -17.80 -9.63 -19.13
CA THR A 539 -18.10 -10.00 -17.74
C THR A 539 -18.42 -11.49 -17.62
N ILE A 540 -19.27 -12.03 -18.50
CA ILE A 540 -19.63 -13.46 -18.50
C ILE A 540 -18.40 -14.34 -18.71
N VAL A 541 -17.60 -14.05 -19.73
CA VAL A 541 -16.39 -14.84 -20.04
C VAL A 541 -15.38 -14.75 -18.88
N THR A 542 -15.15 -13.56 -18.33
CA THR A 542 -14.22 -13.37 -17.22
C THR A 542 -14.67 -14.11 -15.97
N ASP A 543 -15.97 -14.03 -15.63
CA ASP A 543 -16.55 -14.73 -14.50
C ASP A 543 -16.41 -16.24 -14.64
N ALA A 544 -16.75 -16.76 -15.82
CA ALA A 544 -16.68 -18.17 -16.14
C ALA A 544 -15.26 -18.72 -16.05
N ILE A 545 -14.27 -17.99 -16.57
CA ILE A 545 -12.86 -18.40 -16.48
C ILE A 545 -12.38 -18.32 -15.03
N ALA A 546 -12.79 -17.28 -14.27
CA ALA A 546 -12.45 -17.15 -12.86
C ALA A 546 -13.01 -18.28 -11.98
N ARG A 547 -14.05 -18.99 -12.42
CA ARG A 547 -14.62 -20.18 -11.75
C ARG A 547 -13.89 -21.47 -12.07
N THR A 548 -12.94 -21.47 -12.99
CA THR A 548 -12.13 -22.65 -13.29
C THR A 548 -11.40 -23.10 -12.03
N GLY A 549 -11.42 -24.41 -11.77
CA GLY A 549 -10.83 -24.99 -10.56
C GLY A 549 -11.61 -24.73 -9.27
N ALA A 550 -12.77 -24.06 -9.29
CA ALA A 550 -13.56 -23.80 -8.08
C ALA A 550 -14.12 -25.09 -7.43
N SER A 551 -14.16 -26.21 -8.15
CA SER A 551 -14.47 -27.54 -7.59
C SER A 551 -13.32 -28.13 -6.78
N ILE A 552 -12.10 -27.66 -6.98
CA ILE A 552 -10.90 -28.17 -6.31
C ILE A 552 -10.92 -27.74 -4.84
N SER A 553 -10.44 -28.62 -3.98
CA SER A 553 -10.39 -28.39 -2.53
C SER A 553 -9.02 -27.85 -2.13
N ALA A 554 -9.02 -26.87 -1.23
CA ALA A 554 -7.82 -26.47 -0.53
C ALA A 554 -7.63 -27.27 0.77
N ALA A 555 -6.39 -27.51 1.15
CA ALA A 555 -6.01 -28.26 2.33
C ALA A 555 -4.98 -27.49 3.16
N VAL A 556 -5.14 -27.59 4.48
CA VAL A 556 -4.17 -27.07 5.46
C VAL A 556 -3.67 -28.23 6.31
N ALA A 557 -2.38 -28.22 6.60
CA ALA A 557 -1.76 -29.19 7.49
C ALA A 557 -1.55 -28.56 8.88
N ARG A 558 -1.75 -29.34 9.95
CA ARG A 558 -1.48 -28.92 11.32
C ARG A 558 -0.86 -30.04 12.15
N PRO A 559 -0.20 -29.72 13.27
CA PRO A 559 0.19 -30.73 14.25
C PRO A 559 -1.02 -31.52 14.77
N GLY A 560 -0.85 -32.84 14.93
CA GLY A 560 -1.82 -33.72 15.56
C GLY A 560 -1.98 -33.47 17.05
N LYS A 561 -3.09 -33.95 17.63
CA LYS A 561 -3.42 -33.74 19.04
C LYS A 561 -2.55 -34.58 20.00
N SER A 562 -1.93 -35.65 19.51
CA SER A 562 -1.10 -36.55 20.32
C SER A 562 0.34 -36.03 20.39
N PRO A 563 0.85 -35.61 21.57
CA PRO A 563 2.22 -35.14 21.72
C PRO A 563 3.26 -36.26 21.51
N SER A 564 2.85 -37.52 21.69
CA SER A 564 3.71 -38.71 21.65
C SER A 564 3.81 -39.34 20.26
N ALA A 565 2.88 -39.03 19.35
CA ALA A 565 2.95 -39.45 17.96
C ALA A 565 3.12 -38.21 17.08
N LYS A 566 4.25 -38.07 16.39
CA LYS A 566 4.44 -37.09 15.31
C LYS A 566 3.37 -37.35 14.24
N SER A 567 2.22 -36.74 14.41
CA SER A 567 1.03 -36.90 13.60
C SER A 567 0.68 -35.56 12.98
N ILE A 568 0.18 -35.60 11.76
CA ILE A 568 -0.22 -34.41 11.00
C ILE A 568 -1.68 -34.60 10.66
N VAL A 569 -2.50 -33.58 10.93
CA VAL A 569 -3.88 -33.58 10.46
C VAL A 569 -3.96 -32.71 9.24
N VAL A 570 -4.48 -33.29 8.16
CA VAL A 570 -4.73 -32.57 6.92
C VAL A 570 -6.22 -32.35 6.82
N ASN A 571 -6.59 -31.08 6.95
CA ASN A 571 -7.98 -30.67 6.87
C ASN A 571 -8.26 -30.19 5.46
N ASN A 572 -9.18 -30.87 4.76
CA ASN A 572 -9.79 -30.32 3.56
C ASN A 572 -10.71 -29.17 3.99
N LEU A 573 -10.37 -27.95 3.57
CA LEU A 573 -11.09 -26.74 3.93
C LEU A 573 -12.57 -26.82 3.53
N LYS A 574 -12.92 -27.42 2.37
CA LYS A 574 -14.33 -27.53 1.95
C LYS A 574 -15.21 -28.35 2.90
N ASN A 575 -14.66 -29.38 3.53
CA ASN A 575 -15.40 -30.24 4.44
C ASN A 575 -15.76 -29.56 5.78
N ILE A 576 -15.03 -28.47 6.12
CA ILE A 576 -15.22 -27.70 7.35
C ILE A 576 -16.53 -26.89 7.30
N GLN A 577 -17.04 -26.57 6.12
CA GLN A 577 -18.34 -25.89 5.95
C GLN A 577 -19.54 -26.80 6.18
N GLY A 578 -19.34 -28.13 6.17
CA GLY A 578 -20.41 -29.10 5.92
C GLY A 578 -20.84 -29.94 7.11
N GLN A 579 -19.95 -30.72 7.74
CA GLN A 579 -20.37 -31.66 8.81
C GLN A 579 -19.27 -32.51 9.48
N SER A 580 -17.98 -32.39 9.12
CA SER A 580 -16.91 -33.13 9.82
C SER A 580 -15.75 -32.21 10.18
N LYS A 581 -15.50 -32.05 11.49
CA LYS A 581 -14.29 -31.42 12.02
C LYS A 581 -13.08 -32.37 12.04
N ASP A 582 -13.30 -33.62 11.69
CA ASP A 582 -12.29 -34.67 11.72
C ASP A 582 -11.59 -34.69 10.35
N GLY A 583 -10.44 -34.02 10.29
CA GLY A 583 -9.51 -34.16 9.18
C GLY A 583 -8.86 -35.53 9.16
N THR A 584 -8.18 -35.84 8.06
CA THR A 584 -7.43 -37.09 7.96
C THR A 584 -6.14 -36.96 8.76
N GLU A 585 -5.99 -37.74 9.82
CA GLU A 585 -4.75 -37.82 10.60
C GLU A 585 -3.77 -38.82 9.95
N PHE A 586 -2.55 -38.34 9.68
CA PHE A 586 -1.42 -39.14 9.21
C PHE A 586 -0.47 -39.37 10.39
N PHE A 587 -0.10 -40.63 10.63
CA PHE A 587 0.85 -41.02 11.68
C PHE A 587 2.20 -41.40 11.07
N ALA A 588 3.31 -40.85 11.58
CA ALA A 588 4.65 -41.17 11.09
C ALA A 588 5.08 -42.63 11.37
N ASN A 589 4.47 -43.32 12.34
CA ASN A 589 4.77 -44.70 12.69
C ASN A 589 3.58 -45.61 12.32
N GLY A 590 3.61 -46.20 11.11
CA GLY A 590 2.52 -46.92 10.45
C GLY A 590 1.97 -48.17 11.15
N THR A 591 1.35 -48.02 12.32
CA THR A 591 0.74 -49.13 13.08
C THR A 591 -0.74 -48.93 13.41
N SER A 592 -1.35 -47.78 13.08
CA SER A 592 -2.78 -47.56 13.30
C SER A 592 -3.62 -47.98 12.09
N THR A 593 -4.54 -48.91 12.32
CA THR A 593 -5.41 -49.65 11.39
C THR A 593 -6.49 -48.83 10.68
N GLY A 594 -6.26 -47.55 10.39
CA GLY A 594 -7.26 -46.69 9.72
C GLY A 594 -6.72 -45.49 8.93
N SER A 595 -5.40 -45.31 8.82
CA SER A 595 -4.80 -44.13 8.18
C SER A 595 -4.25 -44.42 6.77
N MET A 596 -4.50 -43.49 5.84
CA MET A 596 -3.91 -43.49 4.50
C MET A 596 -2.37 -43.51 4.61
N GLN A 597 -1.72 -44.44 3.91
CA GLN A 597 -0.26 -44.63 3.99
C GLN A 597 0.48 -43.42 3.38
N TRP A 598 1.64 -43.08 3.95
CA TRP A 598 2.54 -42.09 3.38
C TRP A 598 2.89 -42.45 1.93
N PRO A 599 3.15 -41.46 1.05
CA PRO A 599 3.72 -41.74 -0.27
C PRO A 599 4.96 -42.63 -0.14
N ALA A 600 5.09 -43.61 -1.04
CA ALA A 600 6.17 -44.59 -0.97
C ALA A 600 7.54 -43.88 -0.98
N GLY A 601 8.38 -44.16 0.03
CA GLY A 601 9.72 -43.56 0.18
C GLY A 601 9.77 -42.29 1.04
N VAL A 602 8.63 -41.70 1.41
CA VAL A 602 8.59 -40.52 2.30
C VAL A 602 8.47 -40.96 3.75
N THR A 603 9.49 -40.66 4.56
CA THR A 603 9.55 -41.03 5.99
C THR A 603 9.56 -39.83 6.94
N THR A 604 9.64 -38.61 6.40
CA THR A 604 9.70 -37.36 7.17
C THR A 604 8.59 -36.41 6.76
N LEU A 605 8.13 -35.59 7.71
CA LEU A 605 7.16 -34.52 7.47
C LEU A 605 7.66 -33.54 6.40
N ASP A 606 8.94 -33.14 6.49
CA ASP A 606 9.53 -32.22 5.51
C ASP A 606 9.51 -32.84 4.10
N GLY A 607 9.82 -34.13 3.98
CA GLY A 607 9.74 -34.85 2.70
C GLY A 607 8.32 -34.89 2.13
N LEU A 608 7.30 -35.08 2.97
CA LEU A 608 5.88 -35.05 2.52
C LEU A 608 5.49 -33.66 2.04
N MET A 609 5.86 -32.63 2.81
CA MET A 609 5.57 -31.24 2.44
C MET A 609 6.28 -30.86 1.15
N ASP A 610 7.49 -31.35 0.90
CA ASP A 610 8.23 -31.09 -0.33
C ASP A 610 7.60 -31.82 -1.53
N THR A 611 7.22 -33.10 -1.39
CA THR A 611 6.45 -33.81 -2.41
C THR A 611 5.15 -33.07 -2.74
N TRP A 612 4.44 -32.54 -1.73
CA TRP A 612 3.22 -31.78 -1.97
C TRP A 612 3.46 -30.41 -2.60
N LYS A 613 4.56 -29.74 -2.29
CA LYS A 613 4.94 -28.49 -2.97
C LYS A 613 5.26 -28.73 -4.45
N GLU A 614 5.79 -29.89 -4.80
CA GLU A 614 6.07 -30.28 -6.18
C GLU A 614 4.80 -30.67 -6.95
N GLU A 615 3.87 -31.36 -6.29
CA GLU A 615 2.64 -31.85 -6.93
C GLU A 615 1.51 -30.81 -6.98
N TYR A 616 1.44 -29.91 -5.99
CA TYR A 616 0.30 -29.01 -5.78
C TYR A 616 0.70 -27.54 -5.82
N GLN A 617 -0.20 -26.73 -6.37
CA GLN A 617 -0.21 -25.29 -6.23
C GLN A 617 -0.30 -24.90 -4.75
N THR A 618 0.69 -24.11 -4.32
CA THR A 618 0.79 -23.62 -2.95
C THR A 618 0.38 -22.15 -2.86
N MET A 619 -0.32 -21.80 -1.79
CA MET A 619 -0.59 -20.43 -1.37
C MET A 619 0.14 -20.15 -0.05
N TYR A 620 1.18 -19.33 -0.15
CA TYR A 620 1.84 -18.71 0.99
C TYR A 620 1.06 -17.47 1.41
N LEU A 621 0.79 -17.38 2.70
CA LEU A 621 0.00 -16.32 3.30
C LEU A 621 0.83 -15.59 4.33
N ASP A 622 0.76 -14.27 4.28
CA ASP A 622 1.18 -13.39 5.35
C ASP A 622 -0.08 -12.79 6.00
N ALA A 623 0.06 -12.37 7.25
CA ALA A 623 -0.99 -11.64 7.94
C ALA A 623 -0.46 -10.33 8.50
N GLU A 624 -1.31 -9.33 8.43
CA GLU A 624 -1.09 -8.04 9.06
C GLU A 624 -2.21 -7.79 10.06
N ARG A 625 -1.90 -7.00 11.10
CA ARG A 625 -2.87 -6.52 12.07
C ARG A 625 -2.99 -5.00 11.98
N PHE A 626 -4.19 -4.50 12.23
CA PHE A 626 -4.44 -3.05 12.22
C PHE A 626 -4.28 -2.46 13.63
N GLY A 627 -3.57 -1.35 13.73
CA GLY A 627 -3.39 -0.64 15.00
C GLY A 627 -2.26 0.37 14.96
N TYR A 628 -1.78 0.75 16.14
CA TYR A 628 -0.70 1.71 16.32
C TYR A 628 0.65 1.00 16.36
N GLY A 629 1.61 1.46 15.57
CA GLY A 629 2.97 0.95 15.57
C GLY A 629 4.01 1.93 15.01
N TYR A 630 5.28 1.51 15.05
CA TYR A 630 6.42 2.30 14.62
C TYR A 630 6.94 1.85 13.25
N GLY A 631 7.74 2.68 12.59
CA GLY A 631 8.49 2.26 11.41
C GLY A 631 7.76 2.23 10.07
N LYS A 632 6.54 2.75 10.00
CA LYS A 632 5.92 3.05 8.71
C LYS A 632 6.73 4.12 7.97
N SER A 633 7.32 3.72 6.84
CA SER A 633 8.10 4.60 5.98
C SER A 633 7.22 5.68 5.36
N GLY A 634 7.66 6.93 5.46
CA GLY A 634 7.04 8.08 4.82
C GLY A 634 7.97 9.29 4.88
N ALA A 635 7.71 10.32 4.07
CA ALA A 635 8.59 11.49 3.99
C ALA A 635 8.83 12.15 5.35
N ALA A 636 7.77 12.28 6.17
CA ALA A 636 7.87 12.81 7.53
C ALA A 636 8.75 11.94 8.45
N MET A 637 8.72 10.62 8.27
CA MET A 637 9.51 9.66 9.05
C MET A 637 11.00 9.77 8.72
N ILE A 638 11.33 9.85 7.42
CA ILE A 638 12.69 10.03 6.93
C ILE A 638 13.24 11.37 7.42
N PHE A 639 12.45 12.44 7.28
CA PHE A 639 12.80 13.76 7.82
C PHE A 639 13.16 13.70 9.31
N ALA A 640 12.30 13.08 10.13
CA ALA A 640 12.53 13.01 11.56
C ALA A 640 13.79 12.20 11.92
N MET A 641 14.02 11.08 11.24
CA MET A 641 15.25 10.28 11.38
C MET A 641 16.50 11.08 11.03
N VAL A 642 16.49 11.83 9.91
CA VAL A 642 17.62 12.67 9.49
C VAL A 642 17.94 13.72 10.54
N VAL A 643 16.93 14.40 11.11
CA VAL A 643 17.14 15.39 12.17
C VAL A 643 17.80 14.76 13.40
N LEU A 644 17.33 13.59 13.85
CA LEU A 644 17.91 12.91 15.01
C LEU A 644 19.32 12.37 14.73
N PHE A 645 19.61 11.89 13.53
CA PHE A 645 20.97 11.48 13.16
C PHE A 645 21.94 12.65 13.08
N LEU A 646 21.52 13.79 12.52
CA LEU A 646 22.34 15.00 12.52
C LEU A 646 22.62 15.49 13.95
N TYR A 647 21.63 15.45 14.83
CA TYR A 647 21.81 15.70 16.25
C TYR A 647 22.84 14.75 16.87
N ALA A 648 22.65 13.42 16.71
CA ALA A 648 23.53 12.43 17.30
C ALA A 648 24.98 12.56 16.79
N ILE A 649 25.18 12.77 15.49
CA ILE A 649 26.50 13.00 14.90
C ILE A 649 27.15 14.25 15.49
N THR A 650 26.41 15.36 15.61
CA THR A 650 26.93 16.62 16.16
C THR A 650 27.42 16.43 17.60
N VAL A 651 26.62 15.78 18.44
CA VAL A 651 26.98 15.56 19.84
C VAL A 651 28.10 14.53 19.99
N VAL A 652 28.09 13.44 19.24
CA VAL A 652 29.17 12.44 19.25
C VAL A 652 30.49 13.07 18.81
N ALA A 653 30.50 13.85 17.73
CA ALA A 653 31.69 14.56 17.27
C ALA A 653 32.24 15.51 18.34
N TYR A 654 31.36 16.24 19.02
CA TYR A 654 31.74 17.10 20.15
C TYR A 654 32.35 16.31 21.31
N VAL A 655 31.69 15.23 21.77
CA VAL A 655 32.17 14.41 22.88
C VAL A 655 33.52 13.76 22.55
N VAL A 656 33.67 13.21 21.33
CA VAL A 656 34.93 12.66 20.85
C VAL A 656 36.01 13.74 20.78
N GLY A 657 35.67 14.94 20.29
CA GLY A 657 36.55 16.10 20.28
C GLY A 657 37.05 16.47 21.69
N LEU A 658 36.17 16.49 22.69
CA LEU A 658 36.56 16.71 24.09
C LEU A 658 37.54 15.65 24.58
N ILE A 659 37.28 14.37 24.28
CA ILE A 659 38.13 13.25 24.72
C ILE A 659 39.53 13.34 24.08
N ILE A 660 39.60 13.63 22.78
CA ILE A 660 40.86 13.70 22.03
C ILE A 660 41.69 14.92 22.44
N THR A 661 41.09 16.10 22.41
CA THR A 661 41.82 17.37 22.58
C THR A 661 42.25 17.62 24.02
N ARG A 662 41.69 16.88 24.99
CA ARG A 662 41.95 17.04 26.44
C ARG A 662 41.77 18.47 26.96
N VAL A 663 41.09 19.34 26.22
CA VAL A 663 40.88 20.76 26.55
C VAL A 663 40.27 20.91 27.95
N ASP A 664 40.85 21.82 28.73
CA ASP A 664 40.33 22.20 30.04
C ASP A 664 39.02 22.96 29.88
N MET A 665 37.95 22.47 30.52
CA MET A 665 36.68 23.18 30.55
C MET A 665 36.77 24.37 31.51
N VAL A 666 36.28 25.52 31.04
CA VAL A 666 36.19 26.72 31.86
C VAL A 666 34.90 26.65 32.68
N LEU A 667 35.03 26.33 33.98
CA LEU A 667 33.90 26.37 34.91
C LEU A 667 33.69 27.78 35.47
N GLY A 668 32.44 28.10 35.79
CA GLY A 668 32.06 29.30 36.53
C GLY A 668 31.44 30.44 35.70
N LEU A 669 31.23 30.25 34.40
CA LEU A 669 30.62 31.25 33.52
C LEU A 669 29.19 30.87 33.15
N ASN A 670 28.33 30.70 34.15
CA ASN A 670 26.94 30.29 33.90
C ASN A 670 26.00 31.50 33.82
N ASP A 671 26.43 32.65 34.34
CA ASP A 671 25.68 33.88 34.29
C ASP A 671 26.13 34.74 33.11
N MET A 672 25.18 35.47 32.54
CA MET A 672 25.44 36.39 31.43
C MET A 672 26.45 37.49 31.83
N GLU A 673 26.44 37.88 33.11
CA GLU A 673 27.35 38.86 33.69
C GLU A 673 28.81 38.39 33.62
N ASP A 674 29.06 37.14 34.00
CA ASP A 674 30.39 36.54 33.94
C ASP A 674 30.91 36.42 32.51
N MET A 675 30.02 36.11 31.55
CA MET A 675 30.39 36.07 30.13
C MET A 675 30.70 37.44 29.56
N VAL A 676 29.96 38.48 29.97
CA VAL A 676 30.23 39.87 29.55
C VAL A 676 31.55 40.34 30.17
N ALA A 677 31.79 40.07 31.45
CA ALA A 677 33.05 40.39 32.12
C ALA A 677 34.24 39.66 31.48
N LEU A 678 34.06 38.38 31.09
CA LEU A 678 35.09 37.64 30.38
C LEU A 678 35.31 38.15 28.95
N ALA A 679 34.25 38.50 28.23
CA ALA A 679 34.35 39.10 26.90
C ALA A 679 35.09 40.44 26.96
N TRP A 680 34.87 41.22 28.01
CA TRP A 680 35.59 42.47 28.29
C TRP A 680 37.09 42.24 28.54
N LYS A 681 37.45 41.15 29.22
CA LYS A 681 38.85 40.74 29.45
C LYS A 681 39.48 39.95 28.30
N SER A 682 38.69 39.43 27.36
CA SER A 682 39.19 38.66 26.23
C SER A 682 39.98 39.54 25.25
N ALA A 683 41.06 39.00 24.67
CA ALA A 683 41.94 39.76 23.78
C ALA A 683 41.14 40.38 22.61
N SER A 684 41.28 41.70 22.40
CA SER A 684 40.59 42.37 21.31
C SER A 684 41.00 41.72 19.98
N PRO A 685 40.06 41.32 19.11
CA PRO A 685 40.42 40.89 17.77
C PRO A 685 41.23 42.02 17.12
N ALA A 686 42.39 41.71 16.53
CA ALA A 686 43.33 42.69 15.97
C ALA A 686 42.69 43.69 14.96
N ALA A 687 41.47 43.41 14.48
CA ALA A 687 40.69 44.24 13.57
C ALA A 687 39.70 45.23 14.23
N VAL A 688 39.54 45.26 15.56
CA VAL A 688 38.63 46.23 16.22
C VAL A 688 39.25 47.64 16.29
N MET A 689 40.57 47.78 16.08
CA MET A 689 41.25 49.08 16.04
C MET A 689 40.82 49.99 14.87
N THR A 690 40.13 49.49 13.84
CA THR A 690 39.80 50.26 12.63
C THR A 690 38.34 50.76 12.55
N LEU A 691 37.47 50.40 13.49
CA LEU A 691 36.04 50.76 13.47
C LEU A 691 35.66 51.73 14.59
N GLY A 692 36.30 52.90 14.65
CA GLY A 692 35.77 54.16 15.23
C GLY A 692 35.29 54.18 16.70
N TYR A 693 35.26 53.06 17.40
CA TYR A 693 35.06 52.98 18.84
C TYR A 693 36.41 53.33 19.45
N LYS A 694 36.50 54.48 20.14
CA LYS A 694 37.69 54.83 20.92
C LYS A 694 38.03 53.62 21.78
N SER A 695 39.13 52.93 21.47
CA SER A 695 39.64 51.90 22.35
C SER A 695 39.92 52.58 23.68
N LEU A 696 39.17 52.22 24.71
CA LEU A 696 39.59 52.53 26.06
C LEU A 696 40.96 51.89 26.25
N SER A 697 41.88 52.69 26.79
CA SER A 697 43.28 52.35 27.02
C SER A 697 43.41 50.93 27.62
N PRO A 698 44.41 50.12 27.22
CA PRO A 698 44.72 48.84 27.87
C PRO A 698 44.88 48.94 29.39
N SER A 699 45.23 50.12 29.92
CA SER A 699 45.25 50.36 31.37
C SER A 699 43.86 50.18 32.01
N LEU A 700 42.82 50.70 31.37
CA LEU A 700 41.46 50.75 31.90
C LEU A 700 40.78 49.37 31.96
N ALA A 701 41.27 48.40 31.16
CA ALA A 701 40.81 47.01 31.21
C ALA A 701 41.42 46.23 32.39
N ASN A 702 42.63 46.61 32.82
CA ASN A 702 43.27 46.05 34.01
C ASN A 702 42.63 46.60 35.30
N ASP A 703 42.03 47.79 35.23
CA ASP A 703 41.43 48.48 36.36
C ASP A 703 40.00 48.01 36.69
N LEU A 704 39.38 47.11 35.92
CA LEU A 704 38.00 46.66 36.19
C LEU A 704 37.92 45.71 37.40
N VAL A 705 37.37 46.21 38.51
CA VAL A 705 37.25 45.49 39.79
C VAL A 705 35.96 44.71 39.90
N ALA A 706 34.83 45.28 39.46
CA ALA A 706 33.52 44.63 39.53
C ALA A 706 32.57 45.13 38.45
N MET A 707 31.69 44.25 37.99
CA MET A 707 30.55 44.55 37.11
C MET A 707 29.28 44.11 37.81
N ARG A 708 28.21 44.92 37.76
CA ARG A 708 26.92 44.57 38.34
C ARG A 708 25.78 45.03 37.45
N SER A 709 24.81 44.14 37.20
CA SER A 709 23.53 44.52 36.61
C SER A 709 22.58 45.02 37.70
N THR A 710 22.01 46.22 37.55
CA THR A 710 20.95 46.72 38.43
C THR A 710 19.59 46.13 38.04
N MET A 711 18.60 46.17 38.93
CA MET A 711 17.23 45.71 38.63
C MET A 711 16.59 46.44 37.43
N ASN A 712 17.14 47.60 37.03
CA ASN A 712 16.71 48.37 35.86
C ASN A 712 17.45 47.98 34.56
N ARG A 713 18.23 46.89 34.54
CA ARG A 713 19.08 46.45 33.42
C ARG A 713 20.23 47.41 33.08
N GLU A 714 20.62 48.30 33.98
CA GLU A 714 21.83 49.10 33.82
C GLU A 714 23.04 48.30 34.32
N VAL A 715 24.11 48.24 33.53
CA VAL A 715 25.36 47.60 33.94
C VAL A 715 26.27 48.66 34.54
N THR A 716 26.51 48.60 35.84
CA THR A 716 27.47 49.45 36.55
C THR A 716 28.82 48.75 36.63
N MET A 717 29.88 49.52 36.36
CA MET A 717 31.28 49.06 36.37
C MET A 717 32.04 49.83 37.45
N ALA A 718 32.75 49.12 38.33
CA ALA A 718 33.69 49.70 39.28
C ALA A 718 35.12 49.54 38.75
N LEU A 719 35.84 50.65 38.62
CA LEU A 719 37.24 50.70 38.20
C LEU A 719 38.13 51.06 39.40
N GLU A 720 39.24 50.35 39.59
CA GLU A 720 40.31 50.68 40.54
C GLU A 720 41.16 51.77 39.90
N HIS A 721 40.90 53.02 40.22
CA HIS A 721 41.86 54.08 39.95
C HIS A 721 41.99 54.95 41.20
N GLU A 722 43.21 54.99 41.75
CA GLU A 722 43.61 56.01 42.72
C GLU A 722 43.42 57.38 42.05
N GLU A 723 42.63 58.25 42.68
CA GLU A 723 42.33 59.64 42.31
C GLU A 723 41.36 59.89 41.14
N HIS A 724 40.13 59.35 41.23
CA HIS A 724 38.85 60.08 41.13
C HIS A 724 37.70 59.10 40.84
N GLU A 725 36.66 59.10 41.69
CA GLU A 725 35.40 58.37 41.44
C GLU A 725 34.69 58.94 40.19
N GLY A 726 34.99 58.38 39.02
CA GLY A 726 34.22 58.61 37.80
C GLY A 726 33.17 57.52 37.63
N ASN A 727 31.89 57.81 37.88
CA ASN A 727 30.79 56.94 37.45
C ASN A 727 30.73 56.90 35.92
N VAL A 728 31.14 55.79 35.31
CA VAL A 728 30.94 55.57 33.87
C VAL A 728 29.51 55.07 33.65
N PHE A 729 28.62 55.99 33.26
CA PHE A 729 27.27 55.64 32.81
C PHE A 729 27.33 55.19 31.34
N MET A 730 27.02 53.92 31.06
CA MET A 730 26.61 53.53 29.71
C MET A 730 25.15 53.96 29.52
N LEU A 731 24.95 55.23 29.13
CA LEU A 731 23.65 55.68 28.62
C LEU A 731 23.41 54.99 27.27
N GLY A 732 22.41 54.11 27.23
CA GLY A 732 21.71 53.82 25.99
C GLY A 732 21.13 55.12 25.47
N LYS A 733 21.56 55.57 24.30
CA LYS A 733 21.00 56.73 23.64
C LYS A 733 19.60 56.36 23.16
N ASP A 734 18.58 56.75 23.91
CA ASP A 734 17.24 56.92 23.36
C ASP A 734 17.30 58.10 22.39
N GLU A 735 17.25 57.81 21.09
CA GLU A 735 16.80 58.77 20.10
C GLU A 735 15.35 58.42 19.76
N GLU A 736 14.43 59.13 20.42
CA GLU A 736 13.13 59.44 19.82
C GLU A 736 13.38 60.29 18.56
N TYR A 737 12.89 59.82 17.42
CA TYR A 737 12.47 60.69 16.33
C TYR A 737 11.02 60.34 16.00
N PHE A 738 10.21 61.39 15.86
CA PHE A 738 8.87 61.42 15.28
C PHE A 738 8.77 60.68 13.95
#